data_AF-A0A077Z9C5-F1
#
_entry.id   AF-A0A077Z9C5-F1
#
_cell.length_a   1.000
_cell.length_b   1.000
_cell.length_c   1.000
_cell.angle_alpha   90.00
_cell.angle_beta   90.00
_cell.angle_gamma   90.00
#
_symmetry.space_group_name_H-M   'P 1'
#
loop_
_entity.id
_entity.type
_entity.pdbx_description
1 polymer ?
#
loop_
_entity_poly.entity_id
_entity_poly.type
_entity_poly.pdbx_seq_one_letter_code
_entity_poly.pdbx_strand_id
1 'polypeptide(L)'
;MSVGDAALDEQIRLWMEWDKNEKTRAEVEKLIKDNAKDELRARMIGRITFGTAGLRGTMGAGFKRMNDLVVLQSTQGLCAYLLTLKPNPENLSIVIGYDVRHNSRRFAELAGTVFLRKGVKVYFFSKYVPTPLVSYAVTFYKCDAGIMITASHNPKDDNGYKVYWGNGAQLVAPHDVNVLKQIESNLTPWPQCWDTSILQTSSLCLDPLKEVCAQYLVDNSTFCFHRDANKSSAAKLTFSAFHGVGTAYVLPMLKQFGFNTANVVLVEEQAEPDPDFPTAPFPNPEEGEKVLKLSMKTADENNSKIVFCTDPDADRFQLAEKQPSGQWYIFSGNEMGTLLTWWLWQNRKCINNKLQSTLIYLFMIVLQREEVDTFAKTMAEKEGFKYEETLTGFKWLANRAYELRSKGKVVLLAWEESIGYMPGASLDKDGVVTCAVFADFFTFLNNKKITFTDQLENIYANYGLHLCYNSYLRCPNPNFMVSLFDDLRKAGPNKGYAAKCGEFQVKYVRDLGVGYDNSYPDNKPVLPWSSSNHMITYTLENGSTFTIRGSGTEPKVKYYIEIILPPSQSRNKVEAKRQLDDLKKVIISDFFQPEKHCLIMRSTRVWQRIAHFSKGIDDKLERQISLWLDWDKNEQTRQEIEQLVKEGAFVELADRLATHVSFGISGIKAPMGAGFNRMNELVVIQITQGMCDYMLLVNPCPEGRSIAVGYDCRRNSLRFAQLAANIFLRKKFRVFFFSKAIPSPIMSYTVIRYNCDAGIMITGSHDSKSYNGCKIYWRNGVEVSTPHDRNIMKHMQNNLSPWMDSWDVSALERRELCVDPLDDISMRYQMESFDNCYHYDANLLSTEKITYSPLHGVGLNFVLAVLKEFGFSPGNVVVVKEQAEANPDFPTLEYPDLEEGQKAFKLSIQTAEKHGSNLIFCTDPEADHFCFAEKQPNGRWHIFSGNEIGTLLTWWLWTNWKSGKTKAETNEVYILNTAGSSKFARTMAAKEGFKCEETLVGFKWLANRANNLRASKKAVLLAWEEALGYMPGIAMDSDAIITCAIFADFSTYLYTQSMSFCDQLEQIYATYGAHLGCTTFFSYSDNAHLAKIFSDLRRAGALGRSTASRGELKVRHMRDLSTGYNSGEPGMKNATPWSPIYNVITYTLSDGSTFTIRQGGTEKRIKCNIEIVLPPEKSKDVQAARRQLENLKALVIKDFLKPDQNRLVMTNVK
;
A
#
# COMPACT_ATOMS: atom_id res chain seq x y z
N MET A 1 22.74 -18.19 6.04
CA MET A 1 21.31 -17.83 6.06
C MET A 1 21.08 -16.75 4.99
N SER A 2 21.00 -17.13 3.71
CA SER A 2 20.72 -16.17 2.64
C SER A 2 19.28 -16.37 2.19
N VAL A 3 18.55 -15.26 2.03
CA VAL A 3 17.23 -15.17 1.41
C VAL A 3 17.32 -14.65 -0.03
N GLY A 4 18.52 -14.46 -0.58
CA GLY A 4 18.75 -14.10 -1.99
C GLY A 4 18.53 -12.62 -2.32
N ASP A 5 18.64 -11.73 -1.35
CA ASP A 5 18.73 -10.27 -1.52
C ASP A 5 19.98 -9.82 -0.76
N ALA A 6 21.03 -9.39 -1.47
CA ALA A 6 22.34 -9.14 -0.87
C ALA A 6 22.30 -8.09 0.26
N ALA A 7 21.50 -7.03 0.12
CA ALA A 7 21.39 -6.00 1.14
C ALA A 7 20.66 -6.53 2.38
N LEU A 8 19.61 -7.33 2.17
CA LEU A 8 18.88 -7.97 3.26
C LEU A 8 19.70 -9.08 3.93
N ASP A 9 20.44 -9.87 3.14
CA ASP A 9 21.31 -10.94 3.62
C ASP A 9 22.42 -10.37 4.50
N GLU A 10 23.00 -9.22 4.13
CA GLU A 10 23.97 -8.53 4.96
C GLU A 10 23.35 -8.04 6.27
N GLN A 11 22.17 -7.44 6.24
CA GLN A 11 21.48 -7.05 7.48
C GLN A 11 21.11 -8.26 8.35
N ILE A 12 20.67 -9.36 7.75
CA ILE A 12 20.40 -10.62 8.46
C ILE A 12 21.69 -11.17 9.06
N ARG A 13 22.80 -11.16 8.33
CA ARG A 13 24.11 -11.62 8.81
C ARG A 13 24.54 -10.81 10.02
N LEU A 14 24.49 -9.47 9.91
CA LEU A 14 24.82 -8.56 11.02
C LEU A 14 23.87 -8.76 12.21
N TRP A 15 22.57 -8.92 11.96
CA TRP A 15 21.59 -9.23 13.00
C TRP A 15 21.93 -10.52 13.72
N MET A 16 22.19 -11.62 12.99
CA MET A 16 22.53 -12.92 13.56
C MET A 16 23.93 -12.97 14.20
N GLU A 17 24.81 -12.03 13.86
CA GLU A 17 26.09 -11.85 14.53
C GLU A 17 25.93 -11.12 15.86
N TRP A 18 25.16 -10.03 15.85
CA TRP A 18 25.05 -9.09 16.96
C TRP A 18 23.98 -9.45 17.97
N ASP A 19 22.79 -9.84 17.54
CA ASP A 19 21.68 -10.18 18.44
C ASP A 19 21.99 -11.46 19.23
N LYS A 20 21.84 -11.42 20.55
CA LYS A 20 21.99 -12.58 21.44
C LYS A 20 20.68 -12.97 22.11
N ASN A 21 19.58 -12.27 21.85
CA ASN A 21 18.28 -12.66 22.37
C ASN A 21 17.72 -13.84 21.55
N GLU A 22 17.59 -15.00 22.19
CA GLU A 22 17.13 -16.22 21.54
C GLU A 22 15.74 -16.09 20.92
N LYS A 23 14.82 -15.31 21.52
CA LYS A 23 13.47 -15.12 21.02
C LYS A 23 13.46 -14.33 19.70
N THR A 24 14.19 -13.23 19.63
CA THR A 24 14.25 -12.41 18.40
C THR A 24 15.11 -13.04 17.32
N ARG A 25 16.17 -13.78 17.69
CA ARG A 25 16.89 -14.64 16.76
C ARG A 25 15.99 -15.72 16.17
N ALA A 26 15.25 -16.45 17.00
CA ALA A 26 14.32 -17.48 16.55
C ALA A 26 13.20 -16.89 15.68
N GLU A 27 12.75 -15.66 15.95
CA GLU A 27 11.80 -14.93 15.10
C GLU A 27 12.38 -14.67 13.70
N VAL A 28 13.64 -14.24 13.60
CA VAL A 28 14.33 -14.04 12.31
C VAL A 28 14.58 -15.36 11.61
N GLU A 29 15.05 -16.39 12.32
CA GLU A 29 15.24 -17.74 11.80
C GLU A 29 13.92 -18.33 11.27
N LYS A 30 12.82 -18.10 11.98
CA LYS A 30 11.48 -18.47 11.53
C LYS A 30 11.07 -17.69 10.28
N LEU A 31 11.22 -16.37 10.26
CA LEU A 31 10.92 -15.56 9.06
C LEU A 31 11.78 -15.97 7.86
N ILE A 32 13.04 -16.36 8.07
CA ILE A 32 13.92 -16.92 7.04
C ILE A 32 13.41 -18.28 6.57
N LYS A 33 13.06 -19.17 7.50
CA LYS A 33 12.50 -20.50 7.20
C LYS A 33 11.17 -20.40 6.44
N ASP A 34 10.34 -19.45 6.81
CA ASP A 34 9.05 -19.15 6.17
C ASP A 34 9.23 -18.33 4.87
N ASN A 35 10.49 -17.96 4.52
CA ASN A 35 10.87 -17.15 3.36
C ASN A 35 10.08 -15.82 3.28
N ALA A 36 9.79 -15.21 4.42
CA ALA A 36 8.99 -14.00 4.59
C ALA A 36 9.82 -12.73 4.26
N LYS A 37 10.31 -12.63 3.01
CA LYS A 37 11.27 -11.58 2.58
C LYS A 37 10.76 -10.16 2.80
N ASP A 38 9.49 -9.88 2.54
CA ASP A 38 8.95 -8.52 2.69
C ASP A 38 8.91 -8.08 4.15
N GLU A 39 8.52 -8.98 5.07
CA GLU A 39 8.52 -8.71 6.51
C GLU A 39 9.96 -8.60 7.04
N LEU A 40 10.88 -9.48 6.59
CA LEU A 40 12.31 -9.35 6.88
C LEU A 40 12.83 -7.99 6.40
N ARG A 41 12.47 -7.55 5.19
CA ARG A 41 12.91 -6.25 4.65
C ARG A 41 12.36 -5.08 5.46
N ALA A 42 11.07 -5.12 5.82
CA ALA A 42 10.42 -4.10 6.65
C ALA A 42 11.03 -3.99 8.04
N ARG A 43 11.59 -5.09 8.57
CA ARG A 43 12.26 -5.16 9.87
C ARG A 43 13.74 -4.84 9.85
N MET A 44 14.45 -5.27 8.81
CA MET A 44 15.92 -5.28 8.75
C MET A 44 16.51 -4.09 8.01
N ILE A 45 15.84 -3.58 6.96
CA ILE A 45 16.40 -2.49 6.16
C ILE A 45 16.12 -1.14 6.83
N GLY A 46 17.21 -0.46 7.18
CA GLY A 46 17.18 0.82 7.88
C GLY A 46 17.05 0.67 9.40
N ARG A 47 16.99 1.80 10.10
CA ARG A 47 16.86 1.87 11.56
C ARG A 47 15.67 2.72 11.96
N ILE A 48 15.23 2.58 13.21
CA ILE A 48 14.29 3.53 13.81
C ILE A 48 14.98 4.91 13.87
N THR A 49 14.32 5.93 13.34
CA THR A 49 14.79 7.32 13.41
C THR A 49 14.34 7.98 14.72
N PHE A 50 15.15 8.88 15.27
CA PHE A 50 14.72 9.71 16.41
C PHE A 50 13.52 10.58 15.99
N GLY A 51 12.41 10.43 16.70
CA GLY A 51 11.27 11.35 16.64
C GLY A 51 11.48 12.55 17.56
N THR A 52 10.38 13.16 18.00
CA THR A 52 10.41 14.37 18.85
C THR A 52 11.16 14.16 20.18
N ALA A 53 11.03 12.98 20.79
CA ALA A 53 11.56 12.69 22.13
C ALA A 53 12.58 11.53 22.18
N GLY A 54 12.77 10.79 21.08
CA GLY A 54 13.55 9.55 21.08
C GLY A 54 13.13 8.54 20.02
N LEU A 55 13.51 7.27 20.21
CA LEU A 55 13.14 6.16 19.32
C LEU A 55 11.74 5.64 19.67
N ARG A 56 10.98 5.23 18.65
CA ARG A 56 9.68 4.59 18.84
C ARG A 56 9.39 3.62 17.70
N GLY A 57 8.86 2.45 18.02
CA GLY A 57 8.40 1.49 17.01
C GLY A 57 7.87 0.20 17.62
N THR A 58 7.23 -0.60 16.76
CA THR A 58 6.74 -1.93 17.11
C THR A 58 7.88 -2.82 17.58
N MET A 59 7.64 -3.56 18.66
CA MET A 59 8.56 -4.56 19.17
C MET A 59 8.64 -5.76 18.24
N GLY A 60 9.81 -6.37 18.19
CA GLY A 60 10.09 -7.55 17.37
C GLY A 60 11.53 -7.54 16.86
N ALA A 61 11.92 -8.60 16.17
CA ALA A 61 13.26 -8.69 15.61
C ALA A 61 13.48 -7.73 14.42
N GLY A 62 14.72 -7.27 14.26
CA GLY A 62 15.19 -6.38 13.19
C GLY A 62 15.53 -4.96 13.64
N PHE A 63 16.39 -4.28 12.87
CA PHE A 63 16.90 -2.94 13.20
C PHE A 63 15.87 -1.80 13.15
N LYS A 64 14.74 -2.02 12.48
CA LYS A 64 13.59 -1.10 12.40
C LYS A 64 12.48 -1.42 13.40
N ARG A 65 12.74 -2.32 14.36
CA ARG A 65 11.84 -2.71 15.45
C ARG A 65 12.49 -2.42 16.79
N MET A 66 11.68 -2.24 17.83
CA MET A 66 12.19 -2.11 19.20
C MET A 66 12.55 -3.49 19.74
N ASN A 67 13.79 -3.65 20.20
CA ASN A 67 14.32 -4.90 20.76
C ASN A 67 15.62 -4.62 21.52
N ASP A 68 16.14 -5.66 22.19
CA ASP A 68 17.37 -5.61 22.97
C ASP A 68 18.54 -5.01 22.20
N LEU A 69 18.77 -5.48 20.98
CA LEU A 69 19.91 -5.05 20.16
C LEU A 69 19.83 -3.57 19.83
N VAL A 70 18.67 -3.08 19.40
CA VAL A 70 18.46 -1.65 19.09
C VAL A 70 18.63 -0.80 20.35
N VAL A 71 18.15 -1.25 21.51
CA VAL A 71 18.32 -0.53 22.78
C VAL A 71 19.78 -0.50 23.22
N LEU A 72 20.51 -1.62 23.10
CA LEU A 72 21.95 -1.68 23.38
C LEU A 72 22.72 -0.71 22.49
N GLN A 73 22.52 -0.78 21.18
CA GLN A 73 23.18 0.11 20.21
C GLN A 73 22.87 1.58 20.48
N SER A 74 21.62 1.90 20.80
CA SER A 74 21.18 3.27 21.10
C SER A 74 21.82 3.79 22.38
N THR A 75 21.88 2.93 23.40
CA THR A 75 22.49 3.29 24.68
C THR A 75 24.01 3.40 24.59
N GLN A 76 24.67 2.53 23.82
CA GLN A 76 26.10 2.62 23.56
C GLN A 76 26.45 3.93 22.87
N GLY A 77 25.65 4.36 21.88
CA GLY A 77 25.84 5.65 21.24
C GLY A 77 25.67 6.82 22.20
N LEU A 78 24.63 6.82 23.04
CA LEU A 78 24.45 7.85 24.07
C LEU A 78 25.61 7.87 25.08
N CYS A 79 26.04 6.71 25.57
CA CYS A 79 27.15 6.57 26.50
C CYS A 79 28.48 7.04 25.85
N ALA A 80 28.76 6.63 24.62
CA ALA A 80 29.92 7.07 23.86
C ALA A 80 29.92 8.59 23.68
N TYR A 81 28.77 9.20 23.37
CA TYR A 81 28.66 10.65 23.27
C TYR A 81 28.94 11.35 24.59
N LEU A 82 28.34 10.89 25.69
CA LEU A 82 28.57 11.46 27.02
C LEU A 82 30.06 11.39 27.41
N LEU A 83 30.73 10.28 27.08
CA LEU A 83 32.17 10.12 27.30
C LEU A 83 33.02 11.05 26.43
N THR A 84 32.53 11.52 25.27
CA THR A 84 33.24 12.57 24.51
C THR A 84 33.21 13.93 25.21
N LEU A 85 32.16 14.21 25.99
CA LEU A 85 31.99 15.47 26.72
C LEU A 85 32.65 15.42 28.11
N LYS A 86 32.54 14.28 28.79
CA LYS A 86 33.16 14.00 30.08
C LYS A 86 33.92 12.67 30.00
N PRO A 87 35.22 12.70 29.67
CA PRO A 87 36.01 11.48 29.46
C PRO A 87 36.15 10.58 30.69
N ASN A 88 36.02 11.13 31.90
CA ASN A 88 36.01 10.31 33.12
C ASN A 88 34.57 9.81 33.42
N PRO A 89 34.29 8.51 33.28
CA PRO A 89 32.96 7.94 33.56
C PRO A 89 32.49 8.11 35.01
N GLU A 90 33.40 8.21 35.98
CA GLU A 90 33.04 8.40 37.40
C GLU A 90 32.35 9.76 37.65
N ASN A 91 32.55 10.72 36.75
CA ASN A 91 31.93 12.05 36.78
C ASN A 91 30.62 12.10 35.98
N LEU A 92 30.19 10.98 35.40
CA LEU A 92 28.94 10.85 34.69
C LEU A 92 27.89 10.19 35.59
N SER A 93 26.66 10.69 35.53
CA SER A 93 25.50 10.00 36.09
C SER A 93 24.31 10.04 35.13
N ILE A 94 23.48 9.01 35.18
CA ILE A 94 22.27 8.90 34.36
C ILE A 94 21.10 8.36 35.19
N VAL A 95 19.89 8.82 34.87
CA VAL A 95 18.65 8.24 35.41
C VAL A 95 17.97 7.36 34.37
N ILE A 96 17.46 6.20 34.75
CA ILE A 96 16.76 5.28 33.85
C ILE A 96 15.45 4.83 34.48
N GLY A 97 14.35 5.05 33.77
CA GLY A 97 13.00 4.59 34.10
C GLY A 97 12.34 3.85 32.95
N TYR A 98 11.19 3.23 33.23
CA TYR A 98 10.43 2.46 32.26
C TYR A 98 8.94 2.45 32.59
N ASP A 99 8.08 2.24 31.58
CA ASP A 99 6.64 2.07 31.75
C ASP A 99 6.23 0.59 31.88
N VAL A 100 4.92 0.33 31.81
CA VAL A 100 4.34 -1.00 32.03
C VAL A 100 4.47 -1.96 30.86
N ARG A 101 4.85 -1.51 29.65
CA ARG A 101 4.74 -2.32 28.42
C ARG A 101 5.64 -3.55 28.47
N HIS A 102 5.29 -4.54 27.64
CA HIS A 102 6.15 -5.71 27.41
C HIS A 102 7.59 -5.26 27.10
N ASN A 103 8.57 -5.93 27.71
CA ASN A 103 10.00 -5.65 27.60
C ASN A 103 10.50 -4.26 28.09
N SER A 104 9.63 -3.34 28.56
CA SER A 104 10.08 -2.01 29.00
C SER A 104 11.14 -2.08 30.10
N ARG A 105 10.90 -2.94 31.11
CA ARG A 105 11.90 -3.25 32.14
C ARG A 105 13.19 -3.81 31.56
N ARG A 106 13.12 -4.81 30.68
CA ARG A 106 14.29 -5.46 30.08
C ARG A 106 15.15 -4.46 29.29
N PHE A 107 14.52 -3.59 28.52
CA PHE A 107 15.21 -2.55 27.76
C PHE A 107 15.87 -1.53 28.70
N ALA A 108 15.21 -1.14 29.79
CA ALA A 108 15.83 -0.28 30.80
C ALA A 108 17.03 -0.98 31.46
N GLU A 109 16.91 -2.27 31.79
CA GLU A 109 18.01 -3.04 32.38
C GLU A 109 19.22 -3.12 31.43
N LEU A 110 19.00 -3.37 30.15
CA LEU A 110 20.06 -3.32 29.14
C LEU A 110 20.70 -1.93 29.06
N ALA A 111 19.89 -0.86 29.09
CA ALA A 111 20.39 0.49 29.07
C ALA A 111 21.27 0.80 30.30
N GLY A 112 20.81 0.47 31.51
CA GLY A 112 21.60 0.65 32.74
C GLY A 112 22.89 -0.16 32.74
N THR A 113 22.85 -1.38 32.20
CA THR A 113 24.02 -2.25 32.06
C THR A 113 25.11 -1.59 31.21
N VAL A 114 24.76 -0.98 30.08
CA VAL A 114 25.74 -0.30 29.21
C VAL A 114 26.52 0.79 29.96
N PHE A 115 25.82 1.60 30.76
CA PHE A 115 26.45 2.67 31.55
C PHE A 115 27.30 2.11 32.70
N LEU A 116 26.79 1.14 33.45
CA LEU A 116 27.53 0.49 34.54
C LEU A 116 28.80 -0.19 34.04
N ARG A 117 28.76 -0.82 32.86
CA ARG A 117 29.94 -1.45 32.23
C ARG A 117 31.01 -0.44 31.80
N LYS A 118 30.67 0.85 31.71
CA LYS A 118 31.62 1.95 31.51
C LYS A 118 32.00 2.67 32.80
N GLY A 119 31.51 2.24 33.95
CA GLY A 119 31.79 2.89 35.24
C GLY A 119 30.97 4.15 35.49
N VAL A 120 29.89 4.38 34.73
CA VAL A 120 28.99 5.52 34.91
C VAL A 120 27.98 5.21 36.03
N LYS A 121 27.70 6.19 36.89
CA LYS A 121 26.69 6.03 37.96
C LYS A 121 25.28 5.98 37.36
N VAL A 122 24.48 5.01 37.79
CA VAL A 122 23.11 4.81 37.28
C VAL A 122 22.10 4.89 38.41
N TYR A 123 21.16 5.83 38.29
CA TYR A 123 19.94 5.87 39.09
C TYR A 123 18.85 5.08 38.35
N PHE A 124 18.62 3.83 38.74
CA PHE A 124 17.70 2.92 38.08
C PHE A 124 16.42 2.77 38.90
N PHE A 125 15.29 3.25 38.38
CA PHE A 125 14.00 3.07 39.07
C PHE A 125 13.63 1.59 39.19
N SER A 126 13.42 1.11 40.42
CA SER A 126 13.13 -0.31 40.69
C SER A 126 11.73 -0.77 40.27
N LYS A 127 10.84 0.17 39.93
CA LYS A 127 9.47 -0.06 39.45
C LYS A 127 9.17 0.85 38.26
N TYR A 128 8.09 0.52 37.55
CA TYR A 128 7.56 1.39 36.51
C TYR A 128 7.21 2.78 37.07
N VAL A 129 7.46 3.83 36.28
CA VAL A 129 7.30 5.23 36.70
C VAL A 129 6.64 6.07 35.59
N PRO A 130 6.00 7.20 35.93
CA PRO A 130 5.61 8.21 34.95
C PRO A 130 6.84 8.76 34.24
N THR A 131 6.69 9.01 32.94
CA THR A 131 7.67 9.76 32.14
C THR A 131 8.13 11.07 32.80
N PRO A 132 7.25 11.96 33.32
CA PRO A 132 7.69 13.20 33.98
C PRO A 132 8.62 12.97 35.17
N LEU A 133 8.51 11.83 35.87
CA LEU A 133 9.34 11.54 37.04
C LEU A 133 10.80 11.31 36.66
N VAL A 134 11.08 10.73 35.49
CA VAL A 134 12.44 10.59 34.96
C VAL A 134 13.03 11.96 34.62
N SER A 135 12.28 12.80 33.93
CA SER A 135 12.70 14.19 33.62
C SER A 135 13.03 14.96 34.91
N TYR A 136 12.16 14.87 35.92
CA TYR A 136 12.37 15.49 37.22
C TYR A 136 13.64 14.94 37.91
N ALA A 137 13.82 13.62 37.96
CA ALA A 137 14.97 12.97 38.60
C ALA A 137 16.32 13.40 37.99
N VAL A 138 16.36 13.63 36.67
CA VAL A 138 17.58 14.14 36.01
C VAL A 138 17.98 15.48 36.60
N THR A 139 17.03 16.41 36.79
CA THR A 139 17.31 17.71 37.40
C THR A 139 17.63 17.60 38.89
N PHE A 140 16.91 16.73 39.61
CA PHE A 140 17.06 16.54 41.04
C PHE A 140 18.48 16.05 41.41
N TYR A 141 18.98 15.02 40.73
CA TYR A 141 20.34 14.50 40.93
C TYR A 141 21.41 15.19 40.07
N LYS A 142 21.04 16.16 39.25
CA LYS A 142 21.92 16.82 38.26
C LYS A 142 22.65 15.79 37.37
N CYS A 143 21.90 14.78 36.91
CA CYS A 143 22.45 13.77 36.00
C CYS A 143 22.78 14.38 34.65
N ASP A 144 23.69 13.72 33.92
CA ASP A 144 24.12 14.15 32.59
C ASP A 144 23.10 13.83 31.49
N ALA A 145 22.27 12.81 31.72
CA ALA A 145 21.17 12.43 30.87
C ALA A 145 20.10 11.66 31.67
N GLY A 146 18.98 11.39 31.01
CA GLY A 146 17.98 10.42 31.47
C GLY A 146 17.42 9.60 30.32
N ILE A 147 17.01 8.37 30.61
CA ILE A 147 16.33 7.48 29.65
C ILE A 147 14.99 7.06 30.24
N MET A 148 13.94 7.19 29.45
CA MET A 148 12.63 6.62 29.77
C MET A 148 12.21 5.63 28.68
N ILE A 149 12.03 4.37 29.05
CA ILE A 149 11.56 3.33 28.12
C ILE A 149 10.03 3.34 28.09
N THR A 150 9.48 3.82 26.98
CA THR A 150 8.03 3.92 26.80
C THR A 150 7.67 4.30 25.35
N ALA A 151 6.49 3.86 24.91
CA ALA A 151 5.82 4.42 23.73
C ALA A 151 4.61 5.32 24.06
N SER A 152 4.48 5.80 25.30
CA SER A 152 3.39 6.68 25.76
C SER A 152 2.01 6.06 25.47
N HIS A 153 1.24 6.65 24.58
CA HIS A 153 -0.13 6.30 24.18
C HIS A 153 -0.24 5.31 23.01
N ASN A 154 0.88 4.86 22.44
CA ASN A 154 0.88 3.96 21.28
C ASN A 154 0.30 2.56 21.62
N PRO A 155 -0.05 1.73 20.62
CA PRO A 155 -0.53 0.36 20.84
C PRO A 155 0.43 -0.50 21.66
N LYS A 156 -0.08 -1.56 22.30
CA LYS A 156 0.71 -2.44 23.19
C LYS A 156 1.97 -3.06 22.58
N ASP A 157 1.94 -3.32 21.27
CA ASP A 157 3.06 -3.92 20.56
C ASP A 157 4.19 -2.91 20.31
N ASP A 158 3.95 -1.61 20.47
CA ASP A 158 4.99 -0.58 20.37
C ASP A 158 5.73 -0.39 21.70
N ASN A 159 7.02 -0.07 21.61
CA ASN A 159 7.82 0.44 22.72
C ASN A 159 8.68 1.62 22.23
N GLY A 160 9.47 2.23 23.11
CA GLY A 160 10.27 3.38 22.75
C GLY A 160 11.40 3.66 23.74
N TYR A 161 12.26 4.60 23.37
CA TYR A 161 13.46 4.99 24.09
C TYR A 161 13.54 6.51 24.05
N LYS A 162 13.01 7.17 25.08
CA LYS A 162 13.06 8.64 25.24
C LYS A 162 14.38 9.04 25.90
N VAL A 163 14.98 10.15 25.48
CA VAL A 163 16.23 10.66 26.05
C VAL A 163 16.06 12.10 26.52
N TYR A 164 16.44 12.33 27.76
CA TYR A 164 16.55 13.65 28.39
C TYR A 164 18.02 14.04 28.50
N TRP A 165 18.31 15.31 28.25
CA TRP A 165 19.63 15.88 28.52
C TRP A 165 19.77 16.24 30.00
N GLY A 166 20.97 16.63 30.45
CA GLY A 166 21.24 16.92 31.86
C GLY A 166 20.47 18.10 32.46
N ASN A 167 19.74 18.86 31.64
CA ASN A 167 18.78 19.85 32.10
C ASN A 167 17.37 19.26 32.37
N GLY A 168 17.17 17.95 32.19
CA GLY A 168 15.87 17.27 32.34
C GLY A 168 14.93 17.42 31.16
N ALA A 169 15.26 18.22 30.15
CA ALA A 169 14.47 18.37 28.93
C ALA A 169 14.89 17.37 27.85
N GLN A 170 14.00 17.08 26.90
CA GLN A 170 14.31 16.22 25.75
C GLN A 170 15.43 16.83 24.87
N LEU A 171 16.17 15.96 24.16
CA LEU A 171 17.33 16.37 23.34
C LEU A 171 16.97 17.40 22.25
N VAL A 172 17.78 18.46 22.18
CA VAL A 172 17.84 19.42 21.06
C VAL A 172 19.27 19.47 20.51
N ALA A 173 19.45 20.13 19.36
CA ALA A 173 20.75 20.33 18.76
C ALA A 173 21.70 21.09 19.72
N PRO A 174 23.00 20.75 19.75
CA PRO A 174 23.67 19.73 18.92
C PRO A 174 23.62 18.30 19.50
N HIS A 175 23.02 18.09 20.67
CA HIS A 175 23.09 16.81 21.39
C HIS A 175 22.35 15.69 20.67
N ASP A 176 21.18 15.94 20.10
CA ASP A 176 20.42 14.96 19.32
C ASP A 176 21.22 14.41 18.12
N VAL A 177 21.81 15.31 17.30
CA VAL A 177 22.63 14.97 16.13
C VAL A 177 23.88 14.18 16.54
N ASN A 178 24.54 14.59 17.63
CA ASN A 178 25.76 13.93 18.06
C ASN A 178 25.50 12.54 18.68
N VAL A 179 24.39 12.37 19.42
CA VAL A 179 23.97 11.05 19.92
C VAL A 179 23.71 10.11 18.73
N LEU A 180 22.95 10.56 17.73
CA LEU A 180 22.67 9.77 16.52
C LEU A 180 23.96 9.31 15.83
N LYS A 181 24.91 10.22 15.60
CA LYS A 181 26.22 9.91 15.01
C LYS A 181 26.98 8.86 15.83
N GLN A 182 26.91 8.94 17.16
CA GLN A 182 27.56 7.97 18.04
C GLN A 182 26.85 6.61 18.03
N ILE A 183 25.52 6.55 17.87
CA ILE A 183 24.80 5.28 17.70
C ILE A 183 25.27 4.57 16.43
N GLU A 184 25.38 5.30 15.31
CA GLU A 184 25.88 4.75 14.04
C GLU A 184 27.34 4.28 14.13
N SER A 185 28.13 4.90 15.00
CA SER A 185 29.54 4.53 15.23
C SER A 185 29.71 3.38 16.24
N ASN A 186 28.66 2.98 16.96
CA ASN A 186 28.70 1.98 18.04
C ASN A 186 27.68 0.85 17.82
N LEU A 187 27.58 0.34 16.59
CA LEU A 187 26.61 -0.69 16.21
C LEU A 187 26.96 -2.09 16.73
N THR A 188 28.23 -2.45 16.88
CA THR A 188 28.59 -3.74 17.48
C THR A 188 28.29 -3.69 18.99
N PRO A 189 27.44 -4.58 19.52
CA PRO A 189 27.18 -4.62 20.95
C PRO A 189 28.44 -4.93 21.75
N TRP A 190 28.70 -4.19 22.81
CA TRP A 190 29.78 -4.48 23.74
C TRP A 190 29.46 -5.82 24.43
N PRO A 191 30.35 -6.84 24.35
CA PRO A 191 30.01 -8.21 24.77
C PRO A 191 29.42 -8.33 26.18
N GLN A 192 29.94 -7.52 27.10
CA GLN A 192 29.55 -7.50 28.51
C GLN A 192 28.13 -6.94 28.78
N CYS A 193 27.49 -6.31 27.80
CA CYS A 193 26.26 -5.54 27.99
C CYS A 193 24.98 -6.35 27.82
N TRP A 194 25.07 -7.60 27.35
CA TRP A 194 23.92 -8.52 27.28
C TRP A 194 23.51 -9.09 28.65
N ASP A 195 24.47 -9.17 29.58
CA ASP A 195 24.25 -9.66 30.94
C ASP A 195 23.94 -8.48 31.88
N THR A 196 22.68 -8.42 32.31
CA THR A 196 22.13 -7.36 33.16
C THR A 196 22.36 -7.58 34.66
N SER A 197 23.04 -8.67 35.06
CA SER A 197 23.33 -9.00 36.47
C SER A 197 24.09 -7.89 37.21
N ILE A 198 24.84 -7.06 36.49
CA ILE A 198 25.59 -5.92 37.06
C ILE A 198 24.69 -4.89 37.78
N LEU A 199 23.42 -4.76 37.38
CA LEU A 199 22.46 -3.86 38.05
C LEU A 199 22.21 -4.24 39.52
N GLN A 200 22.31 -5.53 39.84
CA GLN A 200 22.07 -6.04 41.19
C GLN A 200 23.35 -6.04 42.05
N THR A 201 24.52 -5.99 41.42
CA THR A 201 25.82 -6.19 42.09
C THR A 201 26.69 -4.95 42.15
N SER A 202 26.47 -3.97 41.27
CA SER A 202 27.26 -2.74 41.22
C SER A 202 26.81 -1.73 42.28
N SER A 203 27.77 -1.23 43.07
CA SER A 203 27.56 -0.09 43.98
C SER A 203 27.28 1.24 43.26
N LEU A 204 27.49 1.30 41.94
CA LEU A 204 27.15 2.45 41.11
C LEU A 204 25.68 2.47 40.67
N CYS A 205 24.92 1.40 40.92
CA CYS A 205 23.50 1.31 40.64
C CYS A 205 22.69 1.65 41.90
N LEU A 206 21.93 2.74 41.87
CA LEU A 206 21.12 3.23 42.99
C LEU A 206 19.65 3.25 42.60
N ASP A 207 18.74 2.92 43.52
CA ASP A 207 17.29 3.05 43.29
C ASP A 207 16.80 4.44 43.77
N PRO A 208 16.43 5.35 42.85
CA PRO A 208 15.98 6.69 43.19
C PRO A 208 14.50 6.75 43.63
N LEU A 209 13.74 5.65 43.53
CA LEU A 209 12.27 5.69 43.55
C LEU A 209 11.69 6.40 44.78
N LYS A 210 12.11 6.03 45.99
CA LYS A 210 11.52 6.58 47.22
C LYS A 210 11.84 8.07 47.42
N GLU A 211 13.10 8.44 47.25
CA GLU A 211 13.59 9.81 47.46
C GLU A 211 12.98 10.76 46.43
N VAL A 212 13.05 10.39 45.14
CA VAL A 212 12.53 11.22 44.06
C VAL A 212 11.02 11.37 44.16
N CYS A 213 10.26 10.30 44.42
CA CYS A 213 8.80 10.41 44.58
C CYS A 213 8.41 11.32 45.74
N ALA A 214 9.09 11.21 46.88
CA ALA A 214 8.81 12.05 48.04
C ALA A 214 9.05 13.53 47.73
N GLN A 215 10.20 13.87 47.12
CA GLN A 215 10.50 15.26 46.78
C GLN A 215 9.60 15.79 45.65
N TYR A 216 9.31 14.97 44.64
CA TYR A 216 8.40 15.29 43.55
C TYR A 216 7.01 15.68 44.04
N LEU A 217 6.47 14.96 45.04
CA LEU A 217 5.19 15.30 45.67
C LEU A 217 5.27 16.65 46.41
N VAL A 218 6.36 16.90 47.13
CA VAL A 218 6.58 18.15 47.88
C VAL A 218 6.68 19.34 46.93
N ASP A 219 7.56 19.28 45.93
CA ASP A 219 7.81 20.39 45.00
C ASP A 219 6.56 20.79 44.22
N ASN A 220 5.80 19.80 43.75
CA ASN A 220 4.58 20.04 42.98
C ASN A 220 3.36 20.40 43.85
N SER A 221 3.42 20.20 45.18
CA SER A 221 2.34 20.62 46.10
C SER A 221 2.12 22.14 46.13
N THR A 222 3.08 22.91 45.60
CA THR A 222 3.02 24.37 45.42
C THR A 222 1.97 24.83 44.40
N PHE A 223 1.46 23.91 43.57
CA PHE A 223 0.38 24.16 42.61
C PHE A 223 -1.01 23.86 43.18
N CYS A 224 -1.10 23.45 44.45
CA CYS A 224 -2.36 23.27 45.16
C CYS A 224 -2.78 24.60 45.83
N PHE A 225 -3.88 25.19 45.38
CA PHE A 225 -4.33 26.50 45.88
C PHE A 225 -5.48 26.39 46.88
N HIS A 226 -6.33 25.37 46.77
CA HIS A 226 -7.53 25.21 47.60
C HIS A 226 -7.48 23.95 48.46
N ARG A 227 -6.33 23.69 49.08
CA ARG A 227 -6.05 22.50 49.90
C ARG A 227 -7.14 22.19 50.93
N ASP A 228 -7.65 23.20 51.64
CA ASP A 228 -8.67 22.99 52.67
C ASP A 228 -10.04 22.69 52.06
N ALA A 229 -10.37 23.30 50.93
CA ALA A 229 -11.57 22.95 50.17
C ALA A 229 -11.49 21.48 49.70
N ASN A 230 -10.34 21.05 49.21
CA ASN A 230 -10.11 19.66 48.76
C ASN A 230 -10.31 18.64 49.88
N LYS A 231 -9.85 18.96 51.10
CA LYS A 231 -10.05 18.10 52.29
C LYS A 231 -11.52 17.93 52.64
N SER A 232 -12.30 19.01 52.50
CA SER A 232 -13.75 19.01 52.79
C SER A 232 -14.64 18.56 51.64
N SER A 233 -14.07 18.38 50.44
CA SER A 233 -14.85 18.09 49.23
C SER A 233 -15.41 16.68 49.25
N ALA A 234 -16.73 16.55 49.11
CA ALA A 234 -17.43 15.28 48.88
C ALA A 234 -17.62 14.94 47.40
N ALA A 235 -17.06 15.76 46.50
CA ALA A 235 -17.21 15.57 45.06
C ALA A 235 -16.46 14.31 44.59
N LYS A 236 -17.16 13.43 43.87
CA LYS A 236 -16.56 12.23 43.27
C LYS A 236 -15.90 12.56 41.94
N LEU A 237 -14.73 11.96 41.74
CA LEU A 237 -13.90 12.02 40.55
C LEU A 237 -13.66 10.61 40.05
N THR A 238 -13.88 10.33 38.76
CA THR A 238 -13.49 9.05 38.16
C THR A 238 -12.13 9.17 37.51
N PHE A 239 -11.22 8.25 37.80
CA PHE A 239 -9.88 8.24 37.25
C PHE A 239 -9.57 6.93 36.53
N SER A 240 -8.93 7.04 35.38
CA SER A 240 -8.36 5.89 34.66
C SER A 240 -6.92 6.16 34.23
N ALA A 241 -6.05 5.17 34.47
CA ALA A 241 -4.67 5.20 33.99
C ALA A 241 -4.48 4.46 32.65
N PHE A 242 -5.55 3.96 32.04
CA PHE A 242 -5.49 3.12 30.84
C PHE A 242 -4.49 1.97 30.97
N HIS A 243 -4.56 1.25 32.10
CA HIS A 243 -3.65 0.16 32.47
C HIS A 243 -2.18 0.61 32.66
N GLY A 244 -1.97 1.90 32.83
CA GLY A 244 -0.67 2.54 32.92
C GLY A 244 -0.15 2.71 34.33
N VAL A 245 0.95 3.45 34.42
CA VAL A 245 1.60 3.79 35.70
C VAL A 245 0.81 4.81 36.52
N GLY A 246 -0.12 5.56 35.91
CA GLY A 246 -0.72 6.76 36.48
C GLY A 246 -1.30 6.61 37.88
N THR A 247 -2.04 5.52 38.16
CA THR A 247 -2.75 5.30 39.44
C THR A 247 -1.82 5.42 40.65
N ALA A 248 -0.64 4.80 40.59
CA ALA A 248 0.31 4.74 41.69
C ALA A 248 0.94 6.11 42.04
N TYR A 249 0.78 7.12 41.17
CA TYR A 249 1.40 8.45 41.33
C TYR A 249 0.35 9.57 41.41
N VAL A 250 -0.76 9.45 40.69
CA VAL A 250 -1.91 10.36 40.76
C VAL A 250 -2.56 10.30 42.14
N LEU A 251 -2.79 9.11 42.72
CA LEU A 251 -3.43 9.01 44.04
C LEU A 251 -2.58 9.66 45.15
N PRO A 252 -1.26 9.39 45.27
CA PRO A 252 -0.41 10.15 46.20
C PRO A 252 -0.39 11.66 45.93
N MET A 253 -0.39 12.10 44.66
CA MET A 253 -0.41 13.53 44.33
C MET A 253 -1.73 14.19 44.73
N LEU A 254 -2.87 13.56 44.45
CA LEU A 254 -4.19 14.02 44.89
C LEU A 254 -4.25 14.12 46.42
N LYS A 255 -3.78 13.08 47.13
CA LYS A 255 -3.65 13.13 48.59
C LYS A 255 -2.75 14.27 49.04
N GLN A 256 -1.63 14.49 48.36
CA GLN A 256 -0.71 15.61 48.60
C GLN A 256 -1.33 16.97 48.28
N PHE A 257 -2.42 17.04 47.52
CA PHE A 257 -3.24 18.25 47.29
C PHE A 257 -4.42 18.36 48.28
N GLY A 258 -4.54 17.43 49.23
CA GLY A 258 -5.58 17.43 50.26
C GLY A 258 -6.85 16.67 49.88
N PHE A 259 -6.91 16.03 48.70
CA PHE A 259 -8.07 15.24 48.31
C PHE A 259 -8.21 13.98 49.16
N ASN A 260 -9.44 13.66 49.55
CA ASN A 260 -9.75 12.34 50.07
C ASN A 260 -9.78 11.34 48.91
N THR A 261 -8.81 10.44 48.86
CA THR A 261 -8.72 9.42 47.81
C THR A 261 -9.90 8.45 47.82
N ALA A 262 -10.69 8.37 48.90
CA ALA A 262 -11.94 7.61 48.93
C ALA A 262 -13.04 8.19 48.00
N ASN A 263 -12.92 9.45 47.58
CA ASN A 263 -13.80 10.07 46.60
C ASN A 263 -13.31 9.90 45.16
N VAL A 264 -12.16 9.26 44.97
CA VAL A 264 -11.64 8.90 43.65
C VAL A 264 -12.17 7.51 43.30
N VAL A 265 -13.06 7.45 42.32
CA VAL A 265 -13.59 6.23 41.73
C VAL A 265 -12.60 5.76 40.67
N LEU A 266 -11.89 4.67 40.93
CA LEU A 266 -11.02 4.07 39.93
C LEU A 266 -11.86 3.30 38.91
N VAL A 267 -11.47 3.38 37.65
CA VAL A 267 -11.92 2.41 36.64
C VAL A 267 -11.12 1.14 36.88
N GLU A 268 -11.65 0.24 37.71
CA GLU A 268 -10.93 -0.95 38.22
C GLU A 268 -10.31 -1.79 37.08
N GLU A 269 -11.01 -1.95 35.96
CA GLU A 269 -10.51 -2.68 34.80
C GLU A 269 -9.38 -1.96 34.04
N GLN A 270 -9.00 -0.74 34.43
CA GLN A 270 -7.91 0.06 33.84
C GLN A 270 -6.97 0.65 34.90
N ALA A 271 -7.18 0.35 36.19
CA ALA A 271 -6.48 0.98 37.29
C ALA A 271 -5.09 0.37 37.53
N GLU A 272 -5.00 -0.96 37.46
CA GLU A 272 -3.74 -1.70 37.61
C GLU A 272 -2.93 -1.72 36.31
N PRO A 273 -1.60 -1.64 36.41
CA PRO A 273 -0.69 -1.87 35.30
C PRO A 273 -0.91 -3.21 34.57
N ASP A 274 -1.26 -3.15 33.29
CA ASP A 274 -1.36 -4.31 32.39
C ASP A 274 -0.70 -3.98 31.03
N PRO A 275 0.41 -4.65 30.64
CA PRO A 275 1.07 -4.41 29.36
C PRO A 275 0.21 -4.72 28.13
N ASP A 276 -0.88 -5.48 28.28
CA ASP A 276 -1.75 -5.88 27.18
C ASP A 276 -2.87 -4.88 26.85
N PHE A 277 -3.06 -3.84 27.68
CA PHE A 277 -4.07 -2.79 27.51
C PHE A 277 -5.46 -3.33 27.08
N PRO A 278 -6.02 -4.37 27.73
CA PRO A 278 -7.11 -5.19 27.17
C PRO A 278 -8.39 -4.41 26.84
N THR A 279 -8.67 -3.32 27.57
CA THR A 279 -9.85 -2.45 27.32
C THR A 279 -9.51 -1.17 26.55
N ALA A 280 -8.24 -0.92 26.23
CA ALA A 280 -7.78 0.27 25.52
C ALA A 280 -6.65 -0.07 24.52
N PRO A 281 -6.92 -0.81 23.42
CA PRO A 281 -5.89 -1.24 22.46
C PRO A 281 -5.05 -0.09 21.87
N PHE A 282 -5.65 1.10 21.79
CA PHE A 282 -4.98 2.38 21.50
C PHE A 282 -5.19 3.31 22.71
N PRO A 283 -4.34 3.24 23.74
CA PRO A 283 -4.56 3.93 25.02
C PRO A 283 -4.18 5.42 24.93
N ASN A 284 -4.76 6.14 23.96
CA ASN A 284 -4.56 7.56 23.77
C ASN A 284 -5.80 8.35 24.19
N PRO A 285 -5.78 9.02 25.35
CA PRO A 285 -6.98 9.69 25.86
C PRO A 285 -7.44 10.87 24.97
N GLU A 286 -6.56 11.40 24.10
CA GLU A 286 -6.89 12.41 23.08
C GLU A 286 -7.91 11.92 22.04
N GLU A 287 -8.06 10.60 21.87
CA GLU A 287 -9.00 9.99 20.94
C GLU A 287 -10.48 10.21 21.33
N GLY A 288 -10.72 10.75 22.53
CA GLY A 288 -12.04 11.17 23.00
C GLY A 288 -12.99 10.02 23.27
N GLU A 289 -14.23 10.13 22.80
CA GLU A 289 -15.35 9.30 23.26
C GLU A 289 -15.05 7.81 23.15
N LYS A 290 -14.40 7.37 22.05
CA LYS A 290 -14.15 5.96 21.77
C LYS A 290 -13.28 5.24 22.80
N VAL A 291 -12.34 5.94 23.44
CA VAL A 291 -11.46 5.37 24.48
C VAL A 291 -11.97 5.65 25.90
N LEU A 292 -12.80 6.69 26.07
CA LEU A 292 -13.34 7.11 27.36
C LEU A 292 -14.63 6.37 27.75
N LYS A 293 -15.21 5.54 26.88
CA LYS A 293 -16.51 4.86 27.12
C LYS A 293 -16.58 4.15 28.46
N LEU A 294 -15.54 3.37 28.79
CA LEU A 294 -15.49 2.63 30.04
C LEU A 294 -15.42 3.59 31.24
N SER A 295 -14.56 4.61 31.16
CA SER A 295 -14.42 5.61 32.22
C SER A 295 -15.70 6.42 32.45
N MET A 296 -16.40 6.82 31.38
CA MET A 296 -17.70 7.49 31.45
C MET A 296 -18.78 6.58 32.04
N LYS A 297 -18.81 5.30 31.65
CA LYS A 297 -19.71 4.31 32.24
C LYS A 297 -19.46 4.12 33.74
N THR A 298 -18.21 3.92 34.15
CA THR A 298 -17.85 3.81 35.57
C THR A 298 -18.24 5.07 36.34
N ALA A 299 -18.07 6.25 35.74
CA ALA A 299 -18.47 7.51 36.34
C ALA A 299 -19.99 7.61 36.51
N ASP A 300 -20.77 7.20 35.50
CA ASP A 300 -22.22 7.13 35.55
C ASP A 300 -22.71 6.18 36.65
N GLU A 301 -22.13 5.00 36.77
CA GLU A 301 -22.46 3.98 37.79
C GLU A 301 -22.15 4.45 39.22
N ASN A 302 -21.16 5.33 39.38
CA ASN A 302 -20.70 5.79 40.70
C ASN A 302 -21.17 7.20 41.07
N ASN A 303 -22.01 7.84 40.23
CA ASN A 303 -22.43 9.24 40.36
C ASN A 303 -21.27 10.23 40.41
N SER A 304 -20.21 9.95 39.65
CA SER A 304 -19.11 10.89 39.42
C SER A 304 -19.45 11.82 38.25
N LYS A 305 -19.20 13.11 38.41
CA LYS A 305 -19.50 14.12 37.37
C LYS A 305 -18.32 14.37 36.43
N ILE A 306 -17.16 13.81 36.74
CA ILE A 306 -15.92 14.14 36.05
C ILE A 306 -15.07 12.88 35.87
N VAL A 307 -14.47 12.78 34.68
CA VAL A 307 -13.57 11.70 34.27
C VAL A 307 -12.23 12.32 33.95
N PHE A 308 -11.19 11.85 34.64
CA PHE A 308 -9.79 12.14 34.35
C PHE A 308 -9.13 10.88 33.81
N CYS A 309 -8.39 11.03 32.72
CA CYS A 309 -7.60 9.95 32.15
C CYS A 309 -6.17 10.38 31.87
N THR A 310 -5.22 9.50 32.17
CA THR A 310 -3.83 9.62 31.74
C THR A 310 -3.50 8.50 30.76
N ASP A 311 -2.57 8.75 29.83
CA ASP A 311 -2.02 7.69 28.99
C ASP A 311 -1.10 6.75 29.80
N PRO A 312 -0.65 5.61 29.24
CA PRO A 312 0.04 4.58 30.02
C PRO A 312 1.31 4.99 30.76
N ASP A 313 2.04 6.00 30.27
CA ASP A 313 3.23 6.55 30.93
C ASP A 313 2.96 7.87 31.69
N ALA A 314 1.68 8.25 31.78
CA ALA A 314 1.17 9.42 32.48
C ALA A 314 1.81 10.76 32.10
N ASP A 315 2.20 10.91 30.83
CA ASP A 315 2.67 12.18 30.28
C ASP A 315 1.52 13.05 29.72
N ARG A 316 0.36 12.45 29.43
CA ARG A 316 -0.85 13.14 28.93
C ARG A 316 -1.99 13.14 29.94
N PHE A 317 -2.89 14.11 29.80
CA PHE A 317 -4.07 14.26 30.64
C PHE A 317 -5.32 14.65 29.84
N GLN A 318 -6.43 13.96 30.06
CA GLN A 318 -7.73 14.25 29.44
C GLN A 318 -8.83 14.44 30.49
N LEU A 319 -9.69 15.42 30.23
CA LEU A 319 -10.87 15.78 31.01
C LEU A 319 -12.15 15.46 30.22
N ALA A 320 -13.11 14.81 30.86
CA ALA A 320 -14.50 14.79 30.44
C ALA A 320 -15.44 15.09 31.60
N GLU A 321 -16.52 15.83 31.35
CA GLU A 321 -17.47 16.27 32.36
C GLU A 321 -18.90 15.95 31.93
N LYS A 322 -19.68 15.39 32.85
CA LYS A 322 -21.09 15.13 32.65
C LYS A 322 -21.88 16.43 32.74
N GLN A 323 -22.54 16.78 31.65
CA GLN A 323 -23.35 17.99 31.55
C GLN A 323 -24.72 17.81 32.21
N PRO A 324 -25.45 18.90 32.54
CA PRO A 324 -26.81 18.82 33.08
C PRO A 324 -27.81 18.06 32.18
N SER A 325 -27.55 18.00 30.87
CA SER A 325 -28.33 17.22 29.90
C SER A 325 -28.15 15.69 30.05
N GLY A 326 -27.23 15.24 30.91
CA GLY A 326 -26.83 13.85 31.05
C GLY A 326 -25.78 13.40 30.02
N GLN A 327 -25.47 14.23 29.02
CA GLN A 327 -24.44 13.95 28.02
C GLN A 327 -23.04 14.27 28.55
N TRP A 328 -22.05 13.52 28.09
CA TRP A 328 -20.66 13.77 28.40
C TRP A 328 -20.06 14.81 27.44
N TYR A 329 -19.37 15.80 28.00
CA TYR A 329 -18.59 16.77 27.24
C TYR A 329 -17.10 16.46 27.43
N ILE A 330 -16.40 16.22 26.32
CA ILE A 330 -14.98 15.88 26.31
C ILE A 330 -14.22 17.12 25.87
N PHE A 331 -13.36 17.64 26.74
CA PHE A 331 -12.65 18.88 26.48
C PHE A 331 -11.49 18.64 25.51
N SER A 332 -11.35 19.50 24.51
CA SER A 332 -10.15 19.51 23.67
C SER A 332 -8.93 19.96 24.47
N GLY A 333 -7.72 19.66 23.97
CA GLY A 333 -6.49 20.10 24.61
C GLY A 333 -6.37 21.62 24.72
N ASN A 334 -6.91 22.37 23.76
CA ASN A 334 -6.93 23.83 23.83
C ASN A 334 -7.89 24.37 24.90
N GLU A 335 -9.03 23.73 25.10
CA GLU A 335 -9.98 24.14 26.15
C GLU A 335 -9.42 23.83 27.53
N MET A 336 -8.78 22.67 27.70
CA MET A 336 -8.03 22.34 28.91
C MET A 336 -6.85 23.29 29.13
N GLY A 337 -6.05 23.60 28.11
CA GLY A 337 -4.97 24.58 28.19
C GLY A 337 -5.47 25.98 28.56
N THR A 338 -6.63 26.38 28.03
CA THR A 338 -7.34 27.63 28.38
C THR A 338 -7.74 27.67 29.85
N LEU A 339 -8.41 26.60 30.31
CA LEU A 339 -8.82 26.44 31.70
C LEU A 339 -7.61 26.45 32.64
N LEU A 340 -6.56 25.71 32.31
CA LEU A 340 -5.35 25.58 33.13
C LEU A 340 -4.55 26.89 33.19
N THR A 341 -4.41 27.59 32.05
CA THR A 341 -3.78 28.91 31.97
C THR A 341 -4.50 29.91 32.87
N TRP A 342 -5.83 29.97 32.76
CA TRP A 342 -6.64 30.85 33.58
C TRP A 342 -6.50 30.52 35.06
N TRP A 343 -6.61 29.24 35.41
CA TRP A 343 -6.54 28.76 36.79
C TRP A 343 -5.22 29.11 37.47
N LEU A 344 -4.10 28.78 36.83
CA LEU A 344 -2.77 29.02 37.40
C LEU A 344 -2.48 30.51 37.54
N TRP A 345 -2.89 31.32 36.57
CA TRP A 345 -2.73 32.78 36.64
C TRP A 345 -3.56 33.40 37.77
N GLN A 346 -4.86 33.11 37.83
CA GLN A 346 -5.76 33.72 38.82
C GLN A 346 -5.34 33.37 40.24
N ASN A 347 -4.96 32.13 40.51
CA ASN A 347 -4.47 31.73 41.83
C ASN A 347 -3.12 32.35 42.17
N ARG A 348 -2.19 32.44 41.20
CA ARG A 348 -0.90 33.11 41.43
C ARG A 348 -1.08 34.58 41.79
N LYS A 349 -2.01 35.27 41.13
CA LYS A 349 -2.39 36.66 41.40
C LYS A 349 -2.91 36.83 42.84
N CYS A 350 -3.75 35.90 43.30
CA CYS A 350 -4.30 35.92 44.67
C CYS A 350 -3.25 35.69 45.77
N ILE A 351 -2.22 34.87 45.52
CA ILE A 351 -1.19 34.54 46.54
C ILE A 351 -0.12 35.63 46.66
N ASN A 352 0.22 36.34 45.58
CA ASN A 352 1.37 37.25 45.58
C ASN A 352 1.10 38.56 44.83
N ASN A 353 0.51 39.55 45.50
CA ASN A 353 0.34 40.91 44.98
C ASN A 353 1.67 41.65 44.70
N LYS A 354 2.85 41.10 45.06
CA LYS A 354 4.14 41.82 45.05
C LYS A 354 5.19 41.33 44.03
N LEU A 355 4.98 40.22 43.33
CA LEU A 355 5.85 39.86 42.20
C LEU A 355 5.44 40.70 40.98
N GLN A 356 6.37 41.49 40.44
CA GLN A 356 6.13 42.18 39.18
C GLN A 356 5.72 41.16 38.11
N SER A 357 4.62 41.43 37.39
CA SER A 357 4.13 40.57 36.29
C SER A 357 5.19 40.28 35.21
N THR A 358 6.27 41.07 35.17
CA THR A 358 7.46 40.93 34.31
C THR A 358 8.33 39.68 34.58
N LEU A 359 8.07 38.91 35.63
CA LEU A 359 8.81 37.67 35.95
C LEU A 359 8.01 36.39 35.69
N ILE A 360 6.75 36.49 35.28
CA ILE A 360 5.86 35.33 35.07
C ILE A 360 5.74 35.05 33.57
N TYR A 361 6.21 33.87 33.16
CA TYR A 361 6.13 33.38 31.79
C TYR A 361 5.17 32.19 31.71
N LEU A 362 4.25 32.25 30.76
CA LEU A 362 3.43 31.14 30.34
C LEU A 362 3.87 30.76 28.94
N PHE A 363 4.26 29.51 28.75
CA PHE A 363 4.57 28.98 27.44
C PHE A 363 3.39 28.20 26.89
N MET A 364 3.17 28.36 25.60
CA MET A 364 2.33 27.48 24.82
C MET A 364 3.14 27.07 23.58
N ILE A 365 3.08 25.79 23.20
CA ILE A 365 3.33 25.46 21.80
C ILE A 365 2.10 25.94 21.07
N VAL A 366 2.31 26.96 20.27
CA VAL A 366 1.44 27.25 19.16
C VAL A 366 2.25 26.93 17.93
N LEU A 367 1.59 26.38 16.95
CA LEU A 367 2.11 26.45 15.59
C LEU A 367 2.11 27.88 15.03
N GLN A 368 1.74 28.91 15.80
CA GLN A 368 1.38 30.24 15.30
C GLN A 368 1.83 31.37 16.26
N ARG A 369 2.67 32.28 15.74
CA ARG A 369 3.05 33.69 16.05
C ARG A 369 3.01 34.31 17.46
N GLU A 370 4.08 35.08 17.75
CA GLU A 370 4.15 36.13 18.80
C GLU A 370 3.06 37.22 18.66
N GLU A 371 2.51 37.46 17.47
CA GLU A 371 1.37 38.37 17.22
C GLU A 371 0.07 37.64 16.80
N VAL A 372 -0.08 36.36 17.16
CA VAL A 372 -1.32 35.60 16.98
C VAL A 372 -1.90 35.29 18.34
N ASP A 373 -3.11 35.78 18.59
CA ASP A 373 -3.72 35.61 19.90
C ASP A 373 -4.15 34.15 20.05
N THR A 374 -3.30 33.34 20.66
CA THR A 374 -3.83 32.17 21.35
C THR A 374 -4.54 32.61 22.60
N PHE A 375 -5.39 31.75 23.17
CA PHE A 375 -6.04 32.11 24.42
C PHE A 375 -5.04 32.56 25.49
N ALA A 376 -3.90 31.87 25.59
CA ALA A 376 -2.82 32.23 26.50
C ALA A 376 -2.25 33.62 26.23
N LYS A 377 -2.04 33.97 24.97
CA LYS A 377 -1.60 35.32 24.57
C LYS A 377 -2.67 36.38 24.81
N THR A 378 -3.91 36.16 24.39
CA THR A 378 -5.06 37.06 24.66
C THR A 378 -5.17 37.37 26.14
N MET A 379 -5.01 36.33 26.96
CA MET A 379 -5.03 36.47 28.41
C MET A 379 -3.78 37.20 28.92
N ALA A 380 -2.59 36.93 28.36
CA ALA A 380 -1.34 37.62 28.70
C ALA A 380 -1.40 39.13 28.39
N GLU A 381 -1.95 39.52 27.26
CA GLU A 381 -2.12 40.92 26.87
C GLU A 381 -3.09 41.65 27.80
N LYS A 382 -4.19 40.99 28.17
CA LYS A 382 -5.19 41.57 29.08
C LYS A 382 -4.74 41.60 30.55
N GLU A 383 -4.02 40.58 31.00
CA GLU A 383 -3.62 40.42 32.40
C GLU A 383 -2.19 40.89 32.71
N GLY A 384 -1.35 41.07 31.70
CA GLY A 384 -0.01 41.63 31.80
C GLY A 384 1.13 40.65 32.13
N PHE A 385 0.91 39.33 32.06
CA PHE A 385 2.01 38.35 32.16
C PHE A 385 2.75 38.18 30.83
N LYS A 386 3.91 37.52 30.85
CA LYS A 386 4.68 37.23 29.64
C LYS A 386 4.25 35.90 29.02
N TYR A 387 4.13 35.92 27.72
CA TYR A 387 3.78 34.78 26.91
C TYR A 387 4.91 34.53 25.91
N GLU A 388 5.30 33.27 25.73
CA GLU A 388 6.32 32.89 24.76
C GLU A 388 5.93 31.60 24.02
N GLU A 389 6.33 31.53 22.76
CA GLU A 389 6.07 30.40 21.88
C GLU A 389 7.35 29.65 21.55
N THR A 390 7.19 28.38 21.17
CA THR A 390 8.30 27.55 20.73
C THR A 390 7.91 26.74 19.49
N LEU A 391 8.90 26.14 18.83
CA LEU A 391 8.65 25.15 17.79
C LEU A 391 7.86 23.96 18.35
N THR A 392 7.11 23.25 17.50
CA THR A 392 6.34 22.09 17.94
C THR A 392 7.22 20.98 18.52
N GLY A 393 6.73 20.38 19.60
CA GLY A 393 7.39 19.32 20.35
C GLY A 393 7.87 19.82 21.70
N PHE A 394 7.49 19.10 22.75
CA PHE A 394 7.76 19.48 24.14
C PHE A 394 9.24 19.73 24.48
N LYS A 395 10.17 19.17 23.68
CA LYS A 395 11.60 19.49 23.77
C LYS A 395 11.88 20.99 23.73
N TRP A 396 11.17 21.76 22.90
CA TRP A 396 11.42 23.20 22.79
C TRP A 396 10.83 23.96 23.98
N LEU A 397 9.63 23.60 24.42
CA LEU A 397 9.01 24.16 25.62
C LEU A 397 9.85 23.95 26.87
N ALA A 398 10.26 22.70 27.11
CA ALA A 398 11.02 22.33 28.29
C ALA A 398 12.41 23.00 28.30
N ASN A 399 13.14 22.99 27.18
CA ASN A 399 14.44 23.66 27.11
C ASN A 399 14.29 25.18 27.33
N ARG A 400 13.26 25.79 26.75
CA ARG A 400 13.02 27.23 26.92
C ARG A 400 12.56 27.59 28.34
N ALA A 401 11.72 26.75 28.95
CA ALA A 401 11.33 26.88 30.35
C ALA A 401 12.55 26.79 31.27
N TYR A 402 13.47 25.85 31.00
CA TYR A 402 14.74 25.74 31.71
C TYR A 402 15.59 27.01 31.56
N GLU A 403 15.77 27.53 30.34
CA GLU A 403 16.52 28.78 30.10
C GLU A 403 15.94 29.96 30.90
N LEU A 404 14.61 30.11 30.91
CA LEU A 404 13.97 31.18 31.66
C LEU A 404 14.10 31.00 33.17
N ARG A 405 13.88 29.78 33.68
CA ARG A 405 14.10 29.44 35.09
C ARG A 405 15.55 29.74 35.50
N SER A 406 16.52 29.44 34.65
CA SER A 406 17.95 29.73 34.88
C SER A 406 18.25 31.24 34.95
N LYS A 407 17.45 32.07 34.28
CA LYS A 407 17.50 33.54 34.32
C LYS A 407 16.66 34.13 35.47
N GLY A 408 16.26 33.30 36.44
CA GLY A 408 15.45 33.71 37.60
C GLY A 408 14.00 34.04 37.27
N LYS A 409 13.50 33.65 36.10
CA LYS A 409 12.10 33.85 35.71
C LYS A 409 11.23 32.69 36.22
N VAL A 410 9.98 33.00 36.54
CA VAL A 410 8.99 32.01 36.96
C VAL A 410 8.21 31.55 35.74
N VAL A 411 8.28 30.25 35.44
CA VAL A 411 7.48 29.64 34.38
C VAL A 411 6.27 28.95 35.00
N LEU A 412 5.07 29.50 34.79
CA LEU A 412 3.84 28.98 35.40
C LEU A 412 3.33 27.71 34.73
N LEU A 413 3.38 27.68 33.41
CA LEU A 413 2.84 26.58 32.62
C LEU A 413 3.58 26.53 31.28
N ALA A 414 3.83 25.33 30.78
CA ALA A 414 4.08 25.06 29.38
C ALA A 414 3.07 24.02 28.89
N TRP A 415 2.43 24.22 27.73
CA TRP A 415 1.48 23.23 27.21
C TRP A 415 1.38 23.18 25.69
N GLU A 416 0.94 22.04 25.16
CA GLU A 416 0.66 21.79 23.74
C GLU A 416 -0.76 21.21 23.55
N GLU A 417 -1.33 21.40 22.37
CA GLU A 417 -2.73 21.06 22.06
C GLU A 417 -3.01 19.56 22.12
N SER A 418 -1.98 18.72 21.97
CA SER A 418 -2.06 17.26 22.10
C SER A 418 -2.07 16.80 23.56
N ILE A 419 -2.83 17.52 24.38
CA ILE A 419 -3.11 17.22 25.79
C ILE A 419 -1.87 17.01 26.67
N GLY A 420 -0.79 17.70 26.35
CA GLY A 420 0.48 17.70 27.08
C GLY A 420 0.67 19.00 27.85
N TYR A 421 0.79 18.92 29.17
CA TYR A 421 0.90 20.10 30.04
C TYR A 421 2.02 19.88 31.05
N MET A 422 2.78 20.93 31.36
CA MET A 422 3.84 20.92 32.37
C MET A 422 3.58 22.01 33.41
N PRO A 423 2.55 21.84 34.25
CA PRO A 423 2.50 22.51 35.55
C PRO A 423 3.46 21.75 36.46
N GLY A 424 4.54 22.38 36.93
CA GLY A 424 5.41 21.69 37.89
C GLY A 424 6.91 21.82 37.70
N ALA A 425 7.60 21.01 38.50
CA ALA A 425 9.05 20.94 38.55
C ALA A 425 9.65 20.15 37.38
N SER A 426 8.96 19.12 36.87
CA SER A 426 9.35 18.34 35.69
C SER A 426 9.61 19.24 34.47
N LEU A 427 10.50 18.79 33.58
CA LEU A 427 10.78 19.43 32.29
C LEU A 427 10.34 18.52 31.13
N ASP A 428 9.16 17.93 31.30
CA ASP A 428 8.37 17.25 30.27
C ASP A 428 6.88 17.36 30.64
N LYS A 429 5.99 16.88 29.78
CA LYS A 429 4.57 16.80 30.06
C LYS A 429 4.33 15.94 31.30
N ASP A 430 3.46 16.42 32.16
CA ASP A 430 3.21 15.90 33.49
C ASP A 430 1.71 15.71 33.71
N GLY A 431 1.19 14.58 33.25
CA GLY A 431 -0.21 14.21 33.43
C GLY A 431 -0.59 14.01 34.91
N VAL A 432 0.39 13.66 35.75
CA VAL A 432 0.18 13.42 37.19
C VAL A 432 -0.12 14.73 37.92
N VAL A 433 0.74 15.74 37.76
CA VAL A 433 0.52 17.06 38.39
C VAL A 433 -0.67 17.75 37.75
N THR A 434 -0.83 17.65 36.43
CA THR A 434 -1.98 18.22 35.72
C THR A 434 -3.31 17.67 36.26
N CYS A 435 -3.39 16.36 36.50
CA CYS A 435 -4.55 15.72 37.11
C CYS A 435 -4.87 16.31 38.49
N ALA A 436 -3.86 16.54 39.33
CA ALA A 436 -4.07 17.12 40.66
C ALA A 436 -4.47 18.60 40.61
N VAL A 437 -3.93 19.37 39.67
CA VAL A 437 -4.31 20.77 39.45
C VAL A 437 -5.75 20.88 38.96
N PHE A 438 -6.18 20.02 38.02
CA PHE A 438 -7.57 19.98 37.58
C PHE A 438 -8.51 19.46 38.67
N ALA A 439 -8.07 18.58 39.57
CA ALA A 439 -8.86 18.20 40.73
C ALA A 439 -9.09 19.40 41.66
N ASP A 440 -8.03 20.17 41.97
CA ASP A 440 -8.11 21.41 42.77
C ASP A 440 -9.09 22.40 42.13
N PHE A 441 -9.00 22.56 40.80
CA PHE A 441 -9.91 23.39 40.04
C PHE A 441 -11.35 22.86 40.07
N PHE A 442 -11.55 21.55 39.93
CA PHE A 442 -12.87 20.92 40.00
C PHE A 442 -13.55 21.16 41.35
N THR A 443 -12.83 21.02 42.46
CA THR A 443 -13.37 21.29 43.80
C THR A 443 -13.79 22.75 43.95
N PHE A 444 -12.98 23.67 43.45
CA PHE A 444 -13.32 25.09 43.45
C PHE A 444 -14.60 25.38 42.65
N LEU A 445 -14.74 24.81 41.44
CA LEU A 445 -15.94 24.98 40.60
C LEU A 445 -17.17 24.32 41.23
N ASN A 446 -17.02 23.11 41.78
CA ASN A 446 -18.10 22.39 42.45
C ASN A 446 -18.62 23.15 43.67
N ASN A 447 -17.74 23.79 44.46
CA ASN A 447 -18.15 24.66 45.57
C ASN A 447 -18.93 25.91 45.10
N LYS A 448 -18.62 26.40 43.90
CA LYS A 448 -19.35 27.49 43.24
C LYS A 448 -20.60 27.03 42.49
N LYS A 449 -20.85 25.71 42.43
CA LYS A 449 -21.97 25.08 41.70
C LYS A 449 -22.00 25.44 40.21
N ILE A 450 -20.83 25.58 39.59
CA ILE A 450 -20.67 25.78 38.15
C ILE A 450 -19.85 24.64 37.55
N THR A 451 -20.04 24.37 36.27
CA THR A 451 -19.30 23.33 35.54
C THR A 451 -18.00 23.88 34.93
N PHE A 452 -17.13 23.00 34.44
CA PHE A 452 -15.99 23.42 33.61
C PHE A 452 -16.45 24.06 32.31
N THR A 453 -17.56 23.61 31.71
CA THR A 453 -18.15 24.26 30.53
C THR A 453 -18.64 25.67 30.83
N ASP A 454 -19.31 25.89 31.96
CA ASP A 454 -19.72 27.23 32.42
C ASP A 454 -18.51 28.13 32.64
N GLN A 455 -17.46 27.60 33.27
CA GLN A 455 -16.23 28.33 33.52
C GLN A 455 -15.49 28.68 32.21
N LEU A 456 -15.47 27.76 31.25
CA LEU A 456 -14.91 28.00 29.93
C LEU A 456 -15.71 29.08 29.18
N GLU A 457 -17.04 29.08 29.29
CA GLU A 457 -17.89 30.14 28.75
C GLU A 457 -17.66 31.48 29.42
N ASN A 458 -17.49 31.51 30.74
CA ASN A 458 -17.13 32.71 31.49
C ASN A 458 -15.76 33.27 31.04
N ILE A 459 -14.79 32.39 30.83
CA ILE A 459 -13.48 32.73 30.28
C ILE A 459 -13.64 33.33 28.88
N TYR A 460 -14.37 32.69 27.97
CA TYR A 460 -14.59 33.22 26.62
C TYR A 460 -15.41 34.51 26.60
N ALA A 461 -16.32 34.70 27.54
CA ALA A 461 -17.05 35.96 27.71
C ALA A 461 -16.15 37.11 28.21
N ASN A 462 -15.04 36.81 28.88
CA ASN A 462 -14.12 37.82 29.41
C ASN A 462 -12.93 38.10 28.49
N TYR A 463 -12.38 37.09 27.83
CA TYR A 463 -11.16 37.24 27.03
C TYR A 463 -11.42 37.17 25.52
N GLY A 464 -12.50 36.52 25.10
CA GLY A 464 -12.78 36.23 23.69
C GLY A 464 -12.82 34.72 23.43
N LEU A 465 -13.47 34.32 22.34
CA LEU A 465 -13.59 32.92 21.94
C LEU A 465 -12.44 32.56 20.99
N HIS A 466 -11.71 31.50 21.34
CA HIS A 466 -10.72 30.88 20.46
C HIS A 466 -11.27 29.57 19.95
N LEU A 467 -11.55 29.48 18.65
CA LEU A 467 -11.92 28.22 18.01
C LEU A 467 -10.78 27.75 17.13
N CYS A 468 -10.34 26.52 17.38
CA CYS A 468 -9.30 25.89 16.57
C CYS A 468 -9.87 24.78 15.69
N TYR A 469 -9.27 24.59 14.52
CA TYR A 469 -9.44 23.43 13.67
C TYR A 469 -8.08 22.93 13.19
N ASN A 470 -7.70 21.77 13.70
CA ASN A 470 -6.42 21.15 13.41
C ASN A 470 -6.67 19.90 12.57
N SER A 471 -6.01 19.81 11.42
CA SER A 471 -6.15 18.68 10.52
C SER A 471 -4.90 18.54 9.67
N TYR A 472 -4.94 17.64 8.70
CA TYR A 472 -3.84 17.43 7.78
C TYR A 472 -4.36 16.95 6.43
N LEU A 473 -3.58 17.23 5.40
CA LEU A 473 -3.65 16.59 4.11
C LEU A 473 -2.53 15.56 4.03
N ARG A 474 -2.77 14.40 3.42
CA ARG A 474 -1.71 13.43 3.18
C ARG A 474 -0.91 13.87 1.95
N CYS A 475 0.42 13.84 2.07
CA CYS A 475 1.37 14.20 1.03
C CYS A 475 2.25 12.97 0.74
N PRO A 476 1.86 12.12 -0.24
CA PRO A 476 2.53 10.85 -0.49
C PRO A 476 4.01 10.99 -0.85
N ASN A 477 4.36 12.08 -1.54
CA ASN A 477 5.72 12.38 -1.97
C ASN A 477 6.24 13.65 -1.27
N PRO A 478 7.38 13.60 -0.57
CA PRO A 478 8.02 14.78 0.02
C PRO A 478 8.28 15.93 -0.98
N ASN A 479 8.51 15.64 -2.26
CA ASN A 479 8.75 16.68 -3.27
C ASN A 479 7.52 17.56 -3.52
N PHE A 480 6.31 17.03 -3.35
CA PHE A 480 5.08 17.83 -3.46
C PHE A 480 4.93 18.80 -2.31
N MET A 481 5.41 18.42 -1.12
CA MET A 481 5.50 19.32 0.02
C MET A 481 6.43 20.48 -0.29
N VAL A 482 7.62 20.23 -0.85
CA VAL A 482 8.54 21.30 -1.26
C VAL A 482 7.87 22.26 -2.26
N SER A 483 7.21 21.72 -3.29
CA SER A 483 6.49 22.50 -4.29
C SER A 483 5.35 23.35 -3.70
N LEU A 484 4.59 22.81 -2.75
CA LEU A 484 3.55 23.57 -2.04
C LEU A 484 4.12 24.81 -1.38
N PHE A 485 5.19 24.65 -0.61
CA PHE A 485 5.80 25.77 0.11
C PHE A 485 6.46 26.79 -0.82
N ASP A 486 7.03 26.34 -1.94
CA ASP A 486 7.58 27.24 -2.95
C ASP A 486 6.51 28.07 -3.66
N ASP A 487 5.31 27.52 -3.86
CA ASP A 487 4.20 28.24 -4.47
C ASP A 487 3.52 29.18 -3.47
N LEU A 488 3.40 28.77 -2.20
CA LEU A 488 2.95 29.66 -1.13
C LEU A 488 3.84 30.92 -1.02
N ARG A 489 5.15 30.78 -1.26
CA ARG A 489 6.12 31.89 -1.30
C ARG A 489 6.02 32.78 -2.52
N LYS A 490 5.26 32.39 -3.55
CA LYS A 490 5.10 33.10 -4.83
C LYS A 490 3.65 33.55 -5.12
N ALA A 491 2.71 33.28 -4.20
CA ALA A 491 1.28 33.51 -4.39
C ALA A 491 0.84 34.99 -4.42
N GLY A 492 1.70 35.93 -4.05
CA GLY A 492 1.41 37.37 -3.95
C GLY A 492 1.79 38.21 -5.18
N PRO A 493 1.35 39.49 -5.23
CA PRO A 493 1.53 40.38 -6.38
C PRO A 493 2.97 40.57 -6.86
N ASN A 494 3.95 40.47 -5.95
CA ASN A 494 5.38 40.61 -6.24
C ASN A 494 6.14 39.27 -6.21
N LYS A 495 5.47 38.14 -6.51
CA LYS A 495 5.98 36.79 -6.25
C LYS A 495 6.37 36.60 -4.77
N GLY A 496 5.61 37.22 -3.88
CA GLY A 496 5.70 37.03 -2.43
C GLY A 496 4.58 36.13 -1.91
N TYR A 497 4.22 36.25 -0.64
CA TYR A 497 3.10 35.53 -0.05
C TYR A 497 1.74 36.12 -0.43
N ALA A 498 0.67 35.32 -0.34
CA ALA A 498 -0.68 35.77 -0.68
C ALA A 498 -1.10 37.01 0.13
N ALA A 499 -1.72 37.99 -0.54
CA ALA A 499 -2.20 39.23 0.09
C ALA A 499 -3.61 39.09 0.71
N LYS A 500 -4.36 38.04 0.35
CA LYS A 500 -5.73 37.78 0.82
C LYS A 500 -5.96 36.31 1.07
N CYS A 501 -6.88 36.02 1.97
CA CYS A 501 -7.48 34.70 2.19
C CYS A 501 -8.99 34.87 2.22
N GLY A 502 -9.66 34.59 1.09
CA GLY A 502 -11.10 34.81 0.96
C GLY A 502 -11.43 36.30 1.03
N GLU A 503 -12.37 36.67 1.91
CA GLU A 503 -12.74 38.07 2.13
C GLU A 503 -11.75 38.85 3.01
N PHE A 504 -10.82 38.17 3.69
CA PHE A 504 -9.89 38.79 4.63
C PHE A 504 -8.56 39.14 3.96
N GLN A 505 -8.04 40.32 4.27
CA GLN A 505 -6.66 40.68 3.94
C GLN A 505 -5.69 39.91 4.85
N VAL A 506 -4.57 39.49 4.28
CA VAL A 506 -3.45 38.94 5.05
C VAL A 506 -2.70 40.12 5.66
N LYS A 507 -2.83 40.26 6.98
CA LYS A 507 -2.10 41.28 7.76
C LYS A 507 -0.61 40.95 7.79
N TYR A 508 -0.30 39.66 8.00
CA TYR A 508 1.09 39.23 8.12
C TYR A 508 1.34 37.77 7.73
N VAL A 509 2.60 37.46 7.43
CA VAL A 509 3.11 36.13 7.08
C VAL A 509 4.44 35.86 7.77
N ARG A 510 4.55 34.66 8.34
CA ARG A 510 5.78 34.11 8.93
C ARG A 510 6.12 32.78 8.27
N ASP A 511 7.34 32.65 7.74
CA ASP A 511 7.87 31.46 7.07
C ASP A 511 9.19 31.03 7.72
N LEU A 512 9.13 29.96 8.51
CA LEU A 512 10.30 29.38 9.19
C LEU A 512 11.14 28.48 8.27
N GLY A 513 10.78 28.36 7.00
CA GLY A 513 11.59 27.70 5.98
C GLY A 513 12.64 28.62 5.37
N VAL A 514 12.42 29.93 5.39
CA VAL A 514 13.32 30.93 4.79
C VAL A 514 13.73 32.04 5.76
N GLY A 515 13.23 32.01 6.99
CA GLY A 515 13.55 33.02 8.01
C GLY A 515 12.89 34.36 7.74
N TYR A 516 11.65 34.37 7.28
CA TYR A 516 10.86 35.57 7.01
C TYR A 516 9.71 35.73 8.01
N ASP A 517 9.50 36.94 8.56
CA ASP A 517 8.34 37.29 9.38
C ASP A 517 8.07 38.80 9.38
N ASN A 518 7.04 39.25 8.69
CA ASN A 518 6.75 40.68 8.56
C ASN A 518 5.92 41.30 9.70
N SER A 519 5.72 40.63 10.85
CA SER A 519 5.33 41.38 12.08
C SER A 519 6.49 42.16 12.64
N TYR A 520 7.71 41.69 12.40
CA TYR A 520 8.89 42.32 13.00
C TYR A 520 9.44 43.39 12.05
N PRO A 521 9.96 44.51 12.60
CA PRO A 521 10.51 45.60 11.79
C PRO A 521 11.62 45.18 10.80
N ASP A 522 12.35 44.09 11.06
CA ASP A 522 13.44 43.59 10.23
C ASP A 522 13.04 42.41 9.31
N ASN A 523 11.75 42.06 9.28
CA ASN A 523 11.19 40.91 8.55
C ASN A 523 11.79 39.54 8.95
N LYS A 524 12.33 39.37 10.16
CA LYS A 524 12.90 38.10 10.63
C LYS A 524 12.09 37.49 11.78
N PRO A 525 11.92 36.15 11.80
CA PRO A 525 11.26 35.48 12.91
C PRO A 525 12.20 35.41 14.11
N VAL A 526 11.62 35.55 15.30
CA VAL A 526 12.29 35.27 16.59
C VAL A 526 12.48 33.75 16.78
N LEU A 527 11.56 32.94 16.22
CA LEU A 527 11.67 31.47 16.29
C LEU A 527 12.83 30.95 15.43
N PRO A 528 13.50 29.85 15.85
CA PRO A 528 14.49 29.19 15.02
C PRO A 528 13.87 28.75 13.68
N TRP A 529 14.58 29.01 12.60
CA TRP A 529 14.17 28.68 11.24
C TRP A 529 15.24 27.84 10.56
N SER A 530 14.84 26.98 9.63
CA SER A 530 15.77 26.20 8.81
C SER A 530 15.12 25.86 7.48
N SER A 531 15.92 25.69 6.43
CA SER A 531 15.44 25.30 5.11
C SER A 531 14.69 23.96 5.09
N SER A 532 14.93 23.09 6.09
CA SER A 532 14.21 21.83 6.27
C SER A 532 12.84 21.99 6.96
N ASN A 533 12.54 23.15 7.54
CA ASN A 533 11.33 23.39 8.32
C ASN A 533 10.25 24.04 7.43
N HIS A 534 9.47 23.22 6.74
CA HIS A 534 8.33 23.67 5.97
C HIS A 534 7.20 24.14 6.90
N MET A 535 7.21 25.39 7.35
CA MET A 535 6.13 25.97 8.17
C MET A 535 5.87 27.44 7.84
N ILE A 536 4.67 27.74 7.36
CA ILE A 536 4.20 29.09 7.03
C ILE A 536 2.92 29.39 7.81
N THR A 537 2.92 30.49 8.58
CA THR A 537 1.78 31.02 9.32
C THR A 537 1.28 32.29 8.65
N TYR A 538 -0.03 32.38 8.40
CA TYR A 538 -0.72 33.57 7.93
C TYR A 538 -1.60 34.16 9.04
N THR A 539 -1.55 35.48 9.22
CA THR A 539 -2.43 36.24 10.11
C THR A 539 -3.31 37.14 9.28
N LEU A 540 -4.62 37.05 9.49
CA LEU A 540 -5.63 37.81 8.78
C LEU A 540 -6.00 39.08 9.57
N GLU A 541 -6.53 40.10 8.89
CA GLU A 541 -6.88 41.38 9.54
C GLU A 541 -7.97 41.26 10.62
N ASN A 542 -8.84 40.24 10.53
CA ASN A 542 -9.83 39.95 11.56
C ASN A 542 -9.24 39.24 12.80
N GLY A 543 -7.91 39.06 12.86
CA GLY A 543 -7.21 38.34 13.92
C GLY A 543 -7.07 36.84 13.66
N SER A 544 -7.89 36.24 12.80
CA SER A 544 -7.84 34.81 12.50
C SER A 544 -6.51 34.39 11.88
N THR A 545 -6.13 33.14 12.06
CA THR A 545 -4.79 32.67 11.73
C THR A 545 -4.84 31.27 11.17
N PHE A 546 -3.90 30.96 10.29
CA PHE A 546 -3.69 29.58 9.91
C PHE A 546 -2.23 29.28 9.63
N THR A 547 -1.82 28.08 10.00
CA THR A 547 -0.48 27.57 9.75
C THR A 547 -0.51 26.34 8.89
N ILE A 548 0.35 26.33 7.88
CA ILE A 548 0.60 25.20 6.99
C ILE A 548 1.96 24.64 7.37
N ARG A 549 2.03 23.36 7.73
CA ARG A 549 3.24 22.70 8.20
C ARG A 549 3.48 21.36 7.51
N GLY A 550 4.63 21.20 6.88
CA GLY A 550 5.14 19.92 6.43
C GLY A 550 5.55 19.01 7.60
N SER A 551 5.14 17.74 7.58
CA SER A 551 5.65 16.75 8.53
C SER A 551 6.93 16.11 8.01
N GLY A 552 8.03 16.21 8.77
CA GLY A 552 9.31 15.59 8.39
C GLY A 552 9.36 14.07 8.59
N THR A 553 8.46 13.51 9.39
CA THR A 553 8.42 12.07 9.73
C THR A 553 7.23 11.33 9.13
N GLU A 554 6.20 12.06 8.68
CA GLU A 554 4.97 11.48 8.13
C GLU A 554 4.72 12.06 6.72
N PRO A 555 4.16 11.28 5.78
CA PRO A 555 3.78 11.78 4.45
C PRO A 555 2.51 12.65 4.55
N LYS A 556 2.59 13.79 5.25
CA LYS A 556 1.46 14.67 5.59
C LYS A 556 1.88 16.15 5.61
N VAL A 557 1.00 17.03 5.16
CA VAL A 557 1.06 18.46 5.46
C VAL A 557 -0.08 18.77 6.43
N LYS A 558 0.27 19.19 7.64
CA LYS A 558 -0.66 19.56 8.71
C LYS A 558 -1.09 21.00 8.53
N TYR A 559 -2.32 21.29 8.94
CA TYR A 559 -2.82 22.65 9.00
C TYR A 559 -3.63 22.90 10.25
N TYR A 560 -3.52 24.14 10.70
CA TYR A 560 -4.08 24.62 11.95
C TYR A 560 -4.76 25.92 11.60
N ILE A 561 -6.04 26.04 11.94
CA ILE A 561 -6.82 27.25 11.71
C ILE A 561 -7.34 27.69 13.07
N GLU A 562 -7.16 28.95 13.40
CA GLU A 562 -7.69 29.54 14.61
C GLU A 562 -8.50 30.77 14.23
N ILE A 563 -9.73 30.84 14.74
CA ILE A 563 -10.51 32.08 14.73
C ILE A 563 -10.54 32.61 16.15
N ILE A 564 -10.22 33.89 16.26
CA ILE A 564 -10.22 34.65 17.50
C ILE A 564 -11.38 35.63 17.38
N LEU A 565 -12.39 35.47 18.21
CA LEU A 565 -13.52 36.40 18.27
C LEU A 565 -13.46 37.20 19.57
N PRO A 566 -13.69 38.52 19.52
CA PRO A 566 -13.71 39.34 20.72
C PRO A 566 -14.84 38.91 21.67
N PRO A 567 -14.78 39.29 22.96
CA PRO A 567 -15.83 39.03 23.95
C PRO A 567 -17.26 39.36 23.50
N SER A 568 -17.44 40.39 22.67
CA SER A 568 -18.77 40.78 22.15
C SER A 568 -19.38 39.77 21.17
N GLN A 569 -18.57 38.92 20.55
CA GLN A 569 -18.98 37.93 19.55
C GLN A 569 -18.84 36.48 20.06
N SER A 570 -18.24 36.28 21.24
CA SER A 570 -17.90 34.95 21.77
C SER A 570 -19.12 34.08 22.15
N ARG A 571 -20.31 34.68 22.32
CA ARG A 571 -21.53 33.96 22.71
C ARG A 571 -22.16 33.16 21.57
N ASN A 572 -21.96 33.55 20.30
CA ASN A 572 -22.56 32.86 19.16
C ASN A 572 -21.62 31.78 18.61
N LYS A 573 -21.48 30.67 19.34
CA LYS A 573 -20.61 29.54 18.95
C LYS A 573 -21.01 28.92 17.60
N VAL A 574 -22.31 28.96 17.24
CA VAL A 574 -22.82 28.43 15.96
C VAL A 574 -22.26 29.23 14.78
N GLU A 575 -22.35 30.57 14.85
CA GLU A 575 -21.81 31.46 13.83
C GLU A 575 -20.28 31.39 13.78
N ALA A 576 -19.62 31.38 14.93
CA ALA A 576 -18.17 31.23 15.02
C ALA A 576 -17.68 29.93 14.35
N LYS A 577 -18.41 28.81 14.54
CA LYS A 577 -18.10 27.54 13.88
C LYS A 577 -18.30 27.60 12.37
N ARG A 578 -19.36 28.28 11.90
CA ARG A 578 -19.61 28.51 10.47
C ARG A 578 -18.47 29.28 9.82
N GLN A 579 -18.01 30.37 10.44
CA GLN A 579 -16.87 31.16 9.96
C GLN A 579 -15.58 30.33 9.88
N LEU A 580 -15.33 29.46 10.87
CA LEU A 580 -14.19 28.54 10.86
C LEU A 580 -14.25 27.54 9.71
N ASP A 581 -15.43 26.99 9.45
CA ASP A 581 -15.65 26.05 8.35
C ASP A 581 -15.55 26.73 6.97
N ASP A 582 -15.97 27.99 6.83
CA ASP A 582 -15.84 28.76 5.60
C ASP A 582 -14.39 29.17 5.34
N LEU A 583 -13.67 29.66 6.35
CA LEU A 583 -12.25 29.95 6.27
C LEU A 583 -11.44 28.71 5.92
N LYS A 584 -11.77 27.55 6.51
CA LYS A 584 -11.17 26.26 6.14
C LYS A 584 -11.32 25.95 4.66
N LYS A 585 -12.51 26.13 4.08
CA LYS A 585 -12.72 25.83 2.64
C LYS A 585 -11.82 26.70 1.77
N VAL A 586 -11.70 27.98 2.11
CA VAL A 586 -10.84 28.94 1.38
C VAL A 586 -9.37 28.56 1.52
N ILE A 587 -8.88 28.29 2.73
CA ILE A 587 -7.48 27.89 2.95
C ILE A 587 -7.15 26.62 2.16
N ILE A 588 -8.05 25.63 2.20
CA ILE A 588 -7.89 24.41 1.41
C ILE A 588 -7.84 24.72 -0.08
N SER A 589 -8.80 25.47 -0.62
CA SER A 589 -8.88 25.79 -2.04
C SER A 589 -7.66 26.58 -2.52
N ASP A 590 -7.35 27.69 -1.84
CA ASP A 590 -6.52 28.75 -2.41
C ASP A 590 -5.05 28.61 -2.01
N PHE A 591 -4.78 28.07 -0.81
CA PHE A 591 -3.42 27.93 -0.27
C PHE A 591 -2.90 26.51 -0.44
N PHE A 592 -3.67 25.50 -0.04
CA PHE A 592 -3.24 24.11 -0.17
C PHE A 592 -3.25 23.61 -1.59
N GLN A 593 -4.15 24.15 -2.43
CA GLN A 593 -4.39 23.73 -3.81
C GLN A 593 -4.19 22.20 -3.94
N PRO A 594 -4.97 21.36 -3.22
CA PRO A 594 -4.63 19.97 -2.95
C PRO A 594 -4.42 19.18 -4.25
N GLU A 595 -5.21 19.53 -5.25
CA GLU A 595 -5.08 19.00 -6.59
C GLU A 595 -3.67 19.32 -7.17
N LYS A 596 -3.19 20.57 -7.08
CA LYS A 596 -1.93 21.02 -7.71
C LYS A 596 -0.72 20.41 -7.05
N HIS A 597 -0.80 20.25 -5.74
CA HIS A 597 0.26 19.70 -4.92
C HIS A 597 0.04 18.21 -4.60
N CYS A 598 -0.84 17.52 -5.32
CA CYS A 598 -1.14 16.09 -5.12
C CYS A 598 -1.37 15.72 -3.63
N LEU A 599 -2.00 16.62 -2.87
CA LEU A 599 -2.35 16.44 -1.48
C LEU A 599 -3.73 15.81 -1.39
N ILE A 600 -3.85 14.81 -0.52
CA ILE A 600 -5.08 14.04 -0.33
C ILE A 600 -5.80 14.61 0.89
N MET A 601 -7.07 14.95 0.75
CA MET A 601 -7.85 15.43 1.90
C MET A 601 -8.18 14.29 2.85
N ARG A 602 -8.20 14.59 4.15
CA ARG A 602 -8.93 13.72 5.07
C ARG A 602 -10.40 13.80 4.66
N SER A 603 -11.00 12.63 4.50
CA SER A 603 -12.22 12.46 3.74
C SER A 603 -13.30 13.51 4.06
N THR A 604 -13.75 14.13 2.97
CA THR A 604 -14.64 15.28 2.92
C THR A 604 -16.08 14.90 3.24
N ARG A 605 -16.97 15.90 3.34
CA ARG A 605 -18.45 15.90 3.50
C ARG A 605 -19.22 14.66 3.01
N VAL A 606 -18.69 13.91 2.05
CA VAL A 606 -19.24 12.64 1.61
C VAL A 606 -19.43 11.67 2.79
N TRP A 607 -18.49 11.61 3.74
CA TRP A 607 -18.70 10.80 4.96
C TRP A 607 -19.88 11.25 5.78
N GLN A 608 -20.13 12.55 5.91
CA GLN A 608 -21.29 13.02 6.67
C GLN A 608 -22.62 12.55 6.05
N ARG A 609 -22.67 12.37 4.72
CA ARG A 609 -23.85 11.84 4.01
C ARG A 609 -24.07 10.35 4.27
N ILE A 610 -22.99 9.58 4.45
CA ILE A 610 -23.07 8.11 4.63
C ILE A 610 -22.83 7.65 6.08
N ALA A 611 -22.39 8.53 6.99
CA ALA A 611 -22.05 8.21 8.38
C ALA A 611 -23.23 7.63 9.17
N HIS A 612 -24.46 8.02 8.85
CA HIS A 612 -25.64 7.42 9.48
C HIS A 612 -25.82 5.93 9.13
N PHE A 613 -25.27 5.50 7.99
CA PHE A 613 -25.25 4.11 7.55
C PHE A 613 -23.97 3.36 7.97
N SER A 614 -23.03 3.99 8.69
CA SER A 614 -21.73 3.38 9.01
C SER A 614 -21.74 2.40 10.19
N LYS A 615 -22.90 2.12 10.80
CA LYS A 615 -23.02 1.09 11.86
C LYS A 615 -22.59 -0.28 11.30
N GLY A 616 -21.41 -0.74 11.71
CA GLY A 616 -20.82 -2.02 11.28
C GLY A 616 -19.60 -1.89 10.36
N ILE A 617 -19.24 -0.68 9.93
CA ILE A 617 -18.00 -0.40 9.20
C ILE A 617 -16.83 -0.35 10.20
N ASP A 618 -15.76 -1.11 9.96
CA ASP A 618 -14.53 -0.99 10.74
C ASP A 618 -13.66 0.20 10.27
N ASP A 619 -12.76 0.68 11.12
CA ASP A 619 -11.87 1.83 10.82
C ASP A 619 -11.07 1.65 9.51
N LYS A 620 -10.74 0.40 9.14
CA LYS A 620 -9.97 0.10 7.93
C LYS A 620 -10.82 0.32 6.68
N LEU A 621 -12.04 -0.19 6.67
CA LEU A 621 -13.00 -0.04 5.59
C LEU A 621 -13.45 1.42 5.47
N GLU A 622 -13.68 2.11 6.60
CA GLU A 622 -13.95 3.54 6.63
C GLU A 622 -12.80 4.33 5.98
N ARG A 623 -11.56 4.00 6.30
CA ARG A 623 -10.40 4.64 5.65
C ARG A 623 -10.32 4.34 4.16
N GLN A 624 -10.75 3.16 3.71
CA GLN A 624 -10.70 2.79 2.30
C GLN A 624 -11.79 3.49 1.48
N ILE A 625 -13.03 3.52 1.98
CA ILE A 625 -14.14 4.26 1.38
C ILE A 625 -13.79 5.77 1.35
N SER A 626 -13.16 6.28 2.41
CA SER A 626 -12.63 7.64 2.49
C SER A 626 -11.66 7.98 1.37
N LEU A 627 -10.66 7.14 1.15
CA LEU A 627 -9.64 7.37 0.13
C LEU A 627 -10.25 7.26 -1.27
N TRP A 628 -11.14 6.29 -1.50
CA TRP A 628 -11.85 6.15 -2.76
C TRP A 628 -12.62 7.42 -3.12
N LEU A 629 -13.49 7.88 -2.21
CA LEU A 629 -14.36 9.04 -2.45
C LEU A 629 -13.61 10.37 -2.56
N ASP A 630 -12.36 10.43 -2.08
CA ASP A 630 -11.48 11.59 -2.22
C ASP A 630 -10.69 11.58 -3.55
N TRP A 631 -10.21 10.41 -3.96
CA TRP A 631 -9.39 10.27 -5.17
C TRP A 631 -10.21 10.16 -6.45
N ASP A 632 -11.31 9.41 -6.44
CA ASP A 632 -12.12 9.19 -7.62
C ASP A 632 -12.90 10.47 -7.99
N LYS A 633 -12.76 10.92 -9.23
CA LYS A 633 -13.48 12.08 -9.77
C LYS A 633 -14.65 11.67 -10.66
N ASN A 634 -14.81 10.37 -10.94
CA ASN A 634 -15.92 9.87 -11.74
C ASN A 634 -17.18 9.74 -10.88
N GLU A 635 -18.18 10.56 -11.16
CA GLU A 635 -19.40 10.65 -10.34
C GLU A 635 -20.18 9.33 -10.30
N GLN A 636 -20.18 8.55 -11.39
CA GLN A 636 -20.90 7.27 -11.46
C GLN A 636 -20.32 6.24 -10.49
N THR A 637 -19.01 6.08 -10.47
CA THR A 637 -18.35 5.11 -9.58
C THR A 637 -18.30 5.57 -8.13
N ARG A 638 -18.32 6.89 -7.87
CA ARG A 638 -18.55 7.41 -6.52
C ARG A 638 -19.94 7.07 -6.00
N GLN A 639 -20.97 7.30 -6.81
CA GLN A 639 -22.36 6.97 -6.47
C GLN A 639 -22.55 5.46 -6.23
N GLU A 640 -21.84 4.61 -6.98
CA GLU A 640 -21.84 3.16 -6.76
C GLU A 640 -21.32 2.79 -5.36
N ILE A 641 -20.19 3.36 -4.91
CA ILE A 641 -19.69 3.14 -3.53
C ILE A 641 -20.67 3.69 -2.49
N GLU A 642 -21.22 4.89 -2.70
CA GLU A 642 -22.22 5.46 -1.79
C GLU A 642 -23.47 4.57 -1.67
N GLN A 643 -23.92 3.97 -2.77
CA GLN A 643 -25.08 3.08 -2.79
C GLN A 643 -24.81 1.78 -2.04
N LEU A 644 -23.64 1.15 -2.24
CA LEU A 644 -23.25 -0.04 -1.48
C LEU A 644 -23.14 0.23 0.03
N VAL A 645 -22.74 1.44 0.44
CA VAL A 645 -22.73 1.84 1.85
C VAL A 645 -24.16 1.96 2.40
N LYS A 646 -25.08 2.56 1.64
CA LYS A 646 -26.51 2.68 2.04
C LYS A 646 -27.19 1.31 2.16
N GLU A 647 -26.82 0.36 1.32
CA GLU A 647 -27.34 -1.02 1.33
C GLU A 647 -26.72 -1.90 2.43
N GLY A 648 -25.70 -1.43 3.14
CA GLY A 648 -24.98 -2.22 4.14
C GLY A 648 -24.16 -3.37 3.55
N ALA A 649 -23.74 -3.26 2.28
CA ALA A 649 -22.99 -4.29 1.55
C ALA A 649 -21.49 -4.31 1.94
N PHE A 650 -21.18 -4.33 3.24
CA PHE A 650 -19.82 -4.11 3.76
C PHE A 650 -18.81 -5.19 3.35
N VAL A 651 -19.26 -6.44 3.15
CA VAL A 651 -18.40 -7.53 2.65
C VAL A 651 -17.93 -7.25 1.22
N GLU A 652 -18.84 -6.80 0.35
CA GLU A 652 -18.53 -6.44 -1.04
C GLU A 652 -17.68 -5.16 -1.10
N LEU A 653 -17.96 -4.17 -0.25
CA LEU A 653 -17.12 -2.97 -0.13
C LEU A 653 -15.69 -3.31 0.31
N ALA A 654 -15.55 -4.22 1.28
CA ALA A 654 -14.25 -4.68 1.75
C ALA A 654 -13.50 -5.44 0.63
N ASP A 655 -14.17 -6.31 -0.14
CA ASP A 655 -13.55 -6.94 -1.31
C ASP A 655 -13.04 -5.87 -2.29
N ARG A 656 -13.91 -4.95 -2.68
CA ARG A 656 -13.65 -3.92 -3.70
C ARG A 656 -12.53 -2.97 -3.34
N LEU A 657 -12.41 -2.62 -2.06
CA LEU A 657 -11.54 -1.54 -1.60
C LEU A 657 -10.32 -2.02 -0.81
N ALA A 658 -10.28 -3.28 -0.36
CA ALA A 658 -9.13 -3.78 0.41
C ALA A 658 -7.97 -4.27 -0.45
N THR A 659 -8.23 -4.66 -1.69
CA THR A 659 -7.22 -5.16 -2.62
C THR A 659 -7.11 -4.24 -3.83
N HIS A 660 -5.91 -4.13 -4.39
CA HIS A 660 -5.69 -3.48 -5.67
C HIS A 660 -5.69 -4.54 -6.78
N VAL A 661 -5.97 -4.10 -8.01
CA VAL A 661 -5.68 -4.90 -9.21
C VAL A 661 -4.21 -5.37 -9.20
N SER A 662 -3.93 -6.49 -9.86
CA SER A 662 -2.58 -7.05 -9.92
C SER A 662 -2.33 -7.72 -11.28
N PHE A 663 -1.06 -7.90 -11.64
CA PHE A 663 -0.71 -8.63 -12.87
C PHE A 663 -1.15 -10.09 -12.79
N GLY A 664 -1.91 -10.48 -13.81
CA GLY A 664 -2.33 -11.83 -14.15
C GLY A 664 -1.28 -12.60 -14.96
N ILE A 665 -1.72 -13.75 -15.51
CA ILE A 665 -0.94 -14.52 -16.49
C ILE A 665 -0.72 -13.66 -17.75
N SER A 666 -1.76 -12.94 -18.19
CA SER A 666 -1.69 -11.96 -19.28
C SER A 666 -2.28 -10.62 -18.83
N GLY A 667 -1.41 -9.64 -18.59
CA GLY A 667 -1.76 -8.28 -18.23
C GLY A 667 -2.44 -8.13 -16.87
N ILE A 668 -2.97 -6.95 -16.62
CA ILE A 668 -3.85 -6.64 -15.48
C ILE A 668 -5.27 -6.66 -16.02
N LYS A 669 -6.14 -7.57 -15.56
CA LYS A 669 -7.56 -7.57 -15.93
C LYS A 669 -8.43 -7.68 -14.69
N ALA A 670 -9.55 -6.99 -14.69
CA ALA A 670 -10.50 -6.99 -13.58
C ALA A 670 -11.91 -6.63 -14.07
N PRO A 671 -12.95 -7.02 -13.34
CA PRO A 671 -14.30 -6.57 -13.66
C PRO A 671 -14.37 -5.05 -13.54
N MET A 672 -15.11 -4.42 -14.45
CA MET A 672 -15.39 -2.99 -14.41
C MET A 672 -16.30 -2.66 -13.23
N GLY A 673 -16.13 -1.47 -12.67
CA GLY A 673 -16.96 -0.95 -11.57
C GLY A 673 -16.14 -0.16 -10.57
N ALA A 674 -16.82 0.34 -9.52
CA ALA A 674 -16.15 1.04 -8.44
C ALA A 674 -15.40 0.08 -7.51
N GLY A 675 -14.14 0.41 -7.21
CA GLY A 675 -13.24 -0.40 -6.40
C GLY A 675 -11.79 -0.36 -6.89
N PHE A 676 -10.86 -0.57 -5.97
CA PHE A 676 -9.43 -0.62 -6.25
C PHE A 676 -8.98 -1.91 -6.94
N ASN A 677 -9.76 -2.99 -6.82
CA ASN A 677 -9.58 -4.26 -7.55
C ASN A 677 -10.54 -4.38 -8.75
N ARG A 678 -11.13 -3.27 -9.20
CA ARG A 678 -12.00 -3.18 -10.37
C ARG A 678 -11.34 -2.28 -11.43
N MET A 679 -11.71 -2.46 -12.69
CA MET A 679 -11.28 -1.53 -13.75
C MET A 679 -12.19 -0.30 -13.80
N ASN A 680 -11.57 0.87 -13.69
CA ASN A 680 -12.21 2.19 -13.74
C ASN A 680 -11.14 3.25 -14.05
N GLU A 681 -11.57 4.49 -14.26
CA GLU A 681 -10.66 5.58 -14.63
C GLU A 681 -9.55 5.80 -13.58
N LEU A 682 -9.89 5.82 -12.28
CA LEU A 682 -8.91 5.99 -11.21
C LEU A 682 -7.84 4.89 -11.21
N VAL A 683 -8.26 3.63 -11.34
CA VAL A 683 -7.33 2.49 -11.34
C VAL A 683 -6.43 2.51 -12.58
N VAL A 684 -6.95 2.86 -13.76
CA VAL A 684 -6.13 3.03 -14.97
C VAL A 684 -5.12 4.16 -14.80
N ILE A 685 -5.53 5.27 -14.20
CA ILE A 685 -4.63 6.39 -13.87
C ILE A 685 -3.53 5.92 -12.92
N GLN A 686 -3.86 5.18 -11.87
CA GLN A 686 -2.89 4.65 -10.90
C GLN A 686 -1.87 3.71 -11.56
N ILE A 687 -2.33 2.75 -12.37
CA ILE A 687 -1.44 1.83 -13.13
C ILE A 687 -0.49 2.64 -14.02
N THR A 688 -1.05 3.59 -14.79
CA THR A 688 -0.28 4.38 -15.74
C THR A 688 0.74 5.28 -15.05
N GLN A 689 0.38 5.91 -13.92
CA GLN A 689 1.31 6.70 -13.12
C GLN A 689 2.45 5.83 -12.55
N GLY A 690 2.12 4.66 -12.01
CA GLY A 690 3.13 3.71 -11.52
C GLY A 690 4.08 3.25 -12.64
N MET A 691 3.54 3.00 -13.83
CA MET A 691 4.33 2.70 -15.03
C MET A 691 5.22 3.87 -15.42
N CYS A 692 4.68 5.08 -15.47
CA CYS A 692 5.42 6.30 -15.82
C CYS A 692 6.56 6.57 -14.84
N ASP A 693 6.32 6.51 -13.53
CA ASP A 693 7.34 6.70 -12.49
C ASP A 693 8.46 5.66 -12.60
N TYR A 694 8.13 4.40 -12.88
CA TYR A 694 9.12 3.35 -13.10
C TYR A 694 9.92 3.58 -14.39
N MET A 695 9.27 3.96 -15.48
CA MET A 695 9.95 4.26 -16.75
C MET A 695 10.89 5.47 -16.61
N LEU A 696 10.49 6.50 -15.85
CA LEU A 696 11.34 7.65 -15.55
C LEU A 696 12.57 7.27 -14.71
N LEU A 697 12.44 6.25 -13.85
CA LEU A 697 13.57 5.70 -13.10
C LEU A 697 14.54 4.93 -14.00
N VAL A 698 14.03 4.13 -14.93
CA VAL A 698 14.85 3.33 -15.86
C VAL A 698 15.50 4.20 -16.94
N ASN A 699 14.78 5.21 -17.45
CA ASN A 699 15.25 6.14 -18.46
C ASN A 699 15.01 7.61 -18.01
N PRO A 700 15.94 8.20 -17.22
CA PRO A 700 15.81 9.56 -16.71
C PRO A 700 16.11 10.66 -17.75
N CYS A 701 16.57 10.32 -18.96
CA CYS A 701 16.80 11.28 -20.03
C CYS A 701 15.47 11.68 -20.69
N PRO A 702 15.08 12.97 -20.76
CA PRO A 702 13.86 13.39 -21.43
C PRO A 702 13.89 13.13 -22.94
N GLU A 703 15.06 13.25 -23.56
CA GLU A 703 15.23 13.03 -25.00
C GLU A 703 15.18 11.52 -25.31
N GLY A 704 14.29 11.15 -26.24
CA GLY A 704 14.16 9.77 -26.71
C GLY A 704 13.09 8.94 -25.99
N ARG A 705 12.46 9.44 -24.93
CA ARG A 705 11.38 8.73 -24.24
C ARG A 705 10.17 8.54 -25.14
N SER A 706 9.74 7.30 -25.30
CA SER A 706 8.57 7.00 -26.12
C SER A 706 7.74 5.83 -25.60
N ILE A 707 6.44 5.91 -25.84
CA ILE A 707 5.49 4.86 -25.49
C ILE A 707 4.42 4.71 -26.58
N ALA A 708 4.01 3.48 -26.85
CA ALA A 708 2.83 3.21 -27.65
C ALA A 708 1.60 3.01 -26.75
N VAL A 709 0.47 3.60 -27.12
CA VAL A 709 -0.80 3.54 -26.37
C VAL A 709 -1.91 3.17 -27.32
N GLY A 710 -2.61 2.08 -27.04
CA GLY A 710 -3.67 1.53 -27.90
C GLY A 710 -4.74 0.85 -27.07
N TYR A 711 -5.81 0.44 -27.76
CA TYR A 711 -6.98 -0.08 -27.10
C TYR A 711 -7.80 -0.99 -28.02
N ASP A 712 -8.59 -1.89 -27.43
CA ASP A 712 -9.52 -2.79 -28.12
C ASP A 712 -10.96 -2.24 -28.14
N CYS A 713 -11.94 -3.10 -28.41
CA CYS A 713 -13.34 -2.71 -28.48
C CYS A 713 -14.09 -2.65 -27.14
N ARG A 714 -13.45 -2.88 -25.97
CA ARG A 714 -14.17 -2.99 -24.68
C ARG A 714 -14.75 -1.67 -24.21
N ARG A 715 -15.74 -1.75 -23.30
CA ARG A 715 -16.35 -0.55 -22.70
C ARG A 715 -15.26 0.29 -22.03
N ASN A 716 -15.30 1.59 -22.28
CA ASN A 716 -14.32 2.57 -21.78
C ASN A 716 -12.88 2.37 -22.26
N SER A 717 -12.58 1.43 -23.17
CA SER A 717 -11.20 1.19 -23.64
C SER A 717 -10.55 2.42 -24.25
N LEU A 718 -11.27 3.14 -25.13
CA LEU A 718 -10.81 4.41 -25.67
C LEU A 718 -10.54 5.43 -24.56
N ARG A 719 -11.49 5.59 -23.62
CA ARG A 719 -11.36 6.57 -22.53
C ARG A 719 -10.14 6.26 -21.65
N PHE A 720 -9.96 5.01 -21.28
CA PHE A 720 -8.82 4.54 -20.50
C PHE A 720 -7.49 4.76 -21.24
N ALA A 721 -7.46 4.52 -22.55
CA ALA A 721 -6.27 4.77 -23.35
C ALA A 721 -5.95 6.27 -23.47
N GLN A 722 -6.97 7.13 -23.59
CA GLN A 722 -6.78 8.58 -23.57
C GLN A 722 -6.21 9.05 -22.23
N LEU A 723 -6.72 8.53 -21.11
CA LEU A 723 -6.18 8.82 -19.78
C LEU A 723 -4.71 8.37 -19.66
N ALA A 724 -4.39 7.17 -20.17
CA ALA A 724 -3.03 6.65 -20.16
C ALA A 724 -2.08 7.53 -20.99
N ALA A 725 -2.46 7.85 -22.24
CA ALA A 725 -1.69 8.73 -23.12
C ALA A 725 -1.47 10.12 -22.51
N ASN A 726 -2.50 10.71 -21.89
CA ASN A 726 -2.43 12.00 -21.23
C ASN A 726 -1.33 12.06 -20.15
N ILE A 727 -1.26 11.04 -19.29
CA ILE A 727 -0.26 10.94 -18.22
C ILE A 727 1.17 10.96 -18.79
N PHE A 728 1.43 10.19 -19.85
CA PHE A 728 2.74 10.14 -20.49
C PHE A 728 3.09 11.44 -21.23
N LEU A 729 2.14 12.05 -21.95
CA LEU A 729 2.32 13.35 -22.61
C LEU A 729 2.69 14.45 -21.62
N ARG A 730 2.05 14.45 -20.43
CA ARG A 730 2.36 15.43 -19.36
C ARG A 730 3.77 15.24 -18.78
N LYS A 731 4.35 14.05 -18.86
CA LYS A 731 5.75 13.77 -18.51
C LYS A 731 6.72 13.84 -19.70
N LYS A 732 6.28 14.46 -20.81
CA LYS A 732 7.07 14.70 -22.02
C LYS A 732 7.57 13.42 -22.72
N PHE A 733 6.84 12.32 -22.59
CA PHE A 733 7.04 11.18 -23.47
C PHE A 733 6.49 11.52 -24.85
N ARG A 734 7.17 11.05 -25.91
CA ARG A 734 6.56 10.91 -27.23
C ARG A 734 5.56 9.75 -27.16
N VAL A 735 4.30 10.01 -27.48
CA VAL A 735 3.24 9.00 -27.42
C VAL A 735 2.80 8.65 -28.83
N PHE A 736 2.89 7.37 -29.16
CA PHE A 736 2.27 6.78 -30.35
C PHE A 736 0.87 6.30 -29.96
N PHE A 737 -0.13 7.16 -30.12
CA PHE A 737 -1.50 6.91 -29.71
C PHE A 737 -2.35 6.50 -30.91
N PHE A 738 -2.86 5.28 -30.90
CA PHE A 738 -3.75 4.81 -31.97
C PHE A 738 -5.10 5.54 -31.91
N SER A 739 -5.54 6.16 -33.00
CA SER A 739 -6.84 6.85 -33.06
C SER A 739 -8.05 5.91 -33.19
N LYS A 740 -7.80 4.63 -33.50
CA LYS A 740 -8.80 3.57 -33.63
C LYS A 740 -8.38 2.36 -32.82
N ALA A 741 -9.37 1.52 -32.49
CA ALA A 741 -9.09 0.28 -31.80
C ALA A 741 -8.28 -0.68 -32.68
N ILE A 742 -7.30 -1.36 -32.09
CA ILE A 742 -6.34 -2.21 -32.81
C ILE A 742 -6.16 -3.57 -32.12
N PRO A 743 -5.71 -4.61 -32.84
CA PRO A 743 -5.30 -5.86 -32.23
C PRO A 743 -4.07 -5.73 -31.33
N SER A 744 -3.96 -6.59 -30.32
CA SER A 744 -2.81 -6.62 -29.42
C SER A 744 -1.46 -7.00 -30.08
N PRO A 745 -1.36 -7.91 -31.08
CA PRO A 745 -0.10 -8.14 -31.80
C PRO A 745 0.42 -6.89 -32.54
N ILE A 746 -0.47 -6.01 -33.00
CA ILE A 746 -0.08 -4.73 -33.62
C ILE A 746 0.57 -3.81 -32.60
N MET A 747 0.08 -3.79 -31.36
CA MET A 747 0.73 -3.06 -30.27
C MET A 747 2.16 -3.57 -30.01
N SER A 748 2.31 -4.90 -29.87
CA SER A 748 3.63 -5.53 -29.66
C SER A 748 4.61 -5.15 -30.77
N TYR A 749 4.18 -5.27 -32.03
CA TYR A 749 4.99 -4.90 -33.19
C TYR A 749 5.35 -3.40 -33.21
N THR A 750 4.41 -2.52 -32.85
CA THR A 750 4.63 -1.06 -32.79
C THR A 750 5.74 -0.69 -31.82
N VAL A 751 5.76 -1.32 -30.64
CA VAL A 751 6.79 -1.09 -29.61
C VAL A 751 8.18 -1.44 -30.15
N ILE A 752 8.30 -2.56 -30.87
CA ILE A 752 9.57 -2.99 -31.49
C ILE A 752 9.95 -2.03 -32.61
N ARG A 753 9.02 -1.76 -33.52
CA ARG A 753 9.30 -1.06 -34.77
C ARG A 753 9.67 0.41 -34.56
N TYR A 754 9.04 1.08 -33.60
CA TYR A 754 9.40 2.45 -33.21
C TYR A 754 10.44 2.51 -32.09
N ASN A 755 10.94 1.36 -31.62
CA ASN A 755 11.87 1.26 -30.50
C ASN A 755 11.36 2.06 -29.28
N CYS A 756 10.07 1.86 -28.95
CA CYS A 756 9.44 2.47 -27.79
C CYS A 756 10.06 1.91 -26.51
N ASP A 757 10.15 2.72 -25.45
CA ASP A 757 10.58 2.22 -24.13
C ASP A 757 9.60 1.20 -23.57
N ALA A 758 8.31 1.36 -23.89
CA ALA A 758 7.23 0.44 -23.53
C ALA A 758 5.99 0.63 -24.43
N GLY A 759 4.97 -0.20 -24.22
CA GLY A 759 3.63 0.00 -24.74
C GLY A 759 2.55 -0.38 -23.72
N ILE A 760 1.37 0.22 -23.83
CA ILE A 760 0.18 -0.13 -23.04
C ILE A 760 -1.01 -0.31 -23.97
N MET A 761 -1.61 -1.50 -23.91
CA MET A 761 -2.81 -1.88 -24.64
C MET A 761 -3.95 -2.00 -23.65
N ILE A 762 -5.00 -1.19 -23.78
CA ILE A 762 -6.21 -1.34 -22.97
C ILE A 762 -7.09 -2.42 -23.58
N THR A 763 -7.31 -3.50 -22.84
CA THR A 763 -7.97 -4.70 -23.35
C THR A 763 -8.47 -5.59 -22.22
N GLY A 764 -9.67 -6.14 -22.43
CA GLY A 764 -10.25 -7.23 -21.63
C GLY A 764 -10.00 -8.60 -22.26
N SER A 765 -9.32 -8.69 -23.40
CA SER A 765 -8.99 -9.93 -24.11
C SER A 765 -10.23 -10.72 -24.52
N HIS A 766 -10.35 -11.98 -24.08
CA HIS A 766 -11.52 -12.85 -24.27
C HIS A 766 -12.43 -12.95 -23.03
N ASP A 767 -12.15 -12.21 -21.94
CA ASP A 767 -12.97 -12.25 -20.71
C ASP A 767 -14.42 -11.76 -21.00
N SER A 768 -15.37 -11.97 -20.09
CA SER A 768 -16.75 -11.50 -20.29
C SER A 768 -16.87 -9.97 -20.51
N LYS A 769 -17.98 -9.50 -21.09
CA LYS A 769 -18.23 -8.06 -21.37
C LYS A 769 -18.12 -7.13 -20.17
N SER A 770 -18.18 -7.65 -18.95
CA SER A 770 -18.02 -6.89 -17.72
C SER A 770 -16.56 -6.64 -17.36
N TYR A 771 -15.59 -7.20 -18.07
CA TYR A 771 -14.16 -7.04 -17.81
C TYR A 771 -13.52 -6.05 -18.79
N ASN A 772 -12.51 -5.35 -18.28
CA ASN A 772 -11.52 -4.63 -19.07
C ASN A 772 -10.15 -4.85 -18.39
N GLY A 773 -9.08 -4.23 -18.89
CA GLY A 773 -7.74 -4.42 -18.38
C GLY A 773 -6.70 -3.67 -19.17
N CYS A 774 -5.44 -4.01 -18.94
CA CYS A 774 -4.33 -3.59 -19.79
C CYS A 774 -3.26 -4.68 -19.91
N LYS A 775 -2.78 -4.91 -21.14
CA LYS A 775 -1.49 -5.55 -21.39
C LYS A 775 -0.41 -4.47 -21.48
N ILE A 776 0.72 -4.70 -20.82
CA ILE A 776 1.86 -3.77 -20.85
C ILE A 776 3.02 -4.49 -21.49
N TYR A 777 3.62 -3.88 -22.51
CA TYR A 777 4.76 -4.40 -23.26
C TYR A 777 6.01 -3.61 -22.89
N TRP A 778 7.15 -4.28 -22.76
CA TRP A 778 8.44 -3.61 -22.58
C TRP A 778 9.10 -3.31 -23.94
N ARG A 779 10.26 -2.65 -23.95
CA ARG A 779 10.98 -2.23 -25.18
C ARG A 779 11.28 -3.32 -26.22
N ASN A 780 11.18 -4.59 -25.85
CA ASN A 780 11.34 -5.73 -26.75
C ASN A 780 10.00 -6.21 -27.35
N GLY A 781 8.91 -5.50 -27.13
CA GLY A 781 7.56 -5.86 -27.57
C GLY A 781 6.95 -7.03 -26.81
N VAL A 782 7.62 -7.56 -25.79
CA VAL A 782 7.12 -8.68 -24.98
C VAL A 782 6.28 -8.14 -23.82
N GLU A 783 5.17 -8.80 -23.50
CA GLU A 783 4.38 -8.47 -22.30
C GLU A 783 5.25 -8.54 -21.04
N VAL A 784 5.14 -7.55 -20.17
CA VAL A 784 5.98 -7.42 -18.98
C VAL A 784 5.85 -8.62 -18.05
N SER A 785 7.01 -9.06 -17.55
CA SER A 785 7.16 -10.04 -16.49
C SER A 785 8.18 -9.51 -15.47
N THR A 786 8.55 -10.33 -14.49
CA THR A 786 9.51 -9.94 -13.45
C THR A 786 10.87 -9.56 -14.07
N PRO A 787 11.46 -8.40 -13.70
CA PRO A 787 11.09 -7.53 -12.57
C PRO A 787 10.14 -6.36 -12.91
N HIS A 788 9.81 -6.13 -14.19
CA HIS A 788 9.06 -4.94 -14.62
C HIS A 788 7.66 -4.90 -14.05
N ASP A 789 6.94 -6.03 -14.06
CA ASP A 789 5.60 -6.15 -13.45
C ASP A 789 5.59 -5.71 -11.96
N ARG A 790 6.50 -6.26 -11.15
CA ARG A 790 6.63 -5.95 -9.72
C ARG A 790 7.03 -4.50 -9.48
N ASN A 791 7.91 -3.95 -10.30
CA ASN A 791 8.33 -2.56 -10.17
C ASN A 791 7.18 -1.60 -10.51
N ILE A 792 6.43 -1.84 -11.59
CA ILE A 792 5.23 -1.05 -11.93
C ILE A 792 4.23 -1.08 -10.76
N MET A 793 3.92 -2.27 -10.23
CA MET A 793 3.01 -2.41 -9.09
C MET A 793 3.52 -1.70 -7.84
N LYS A 794 4.82 -1.80 -7.55
CA LYS A 794 5.45 -1.12 -6.42
C LYS A 794 5.34 0.40 -6.55
N HIS A 795 5.60 0.95 -7.73
CA HIS A 795 5.47 2.40 -7.98
C HIS A 795 4.01 2.85 -7.89
N MET A 796 3.06 2.08 -8.44
CA MET A 796 1.62 2.33 -8.29
C MET A 796 1.21 2.35 -6.81
N GLN A 797 1.61 1.35 -6.03
CA GLN A 797 1.26 1.22 -4.61
C GLN A 797 1.88 2.33 -3.74
N ASN A 798 3.07 2.82 -4.11
CA ASN A 798 3.70 3.94 -3.41
C ASN A 798 3.02 5.28 -3.73
N ASN A 799 2.45 5.43 -4.93
CA ASN A 799 1.86 6.67 -5.44
C ASN A 799 0.41 6.48 -5.90
N LEU A 800 -0.47 6.08 -4.96
CA LEU A 800 -1.89 5.83 -5.26
C LEU A 800 -2.72 7.09 -5.55
N SER A 801 -2.28 8.29 -5.13
CA SER A 801 -3.02 9.51 -5.45
C SER A 801 -2.90 9.82 -6.95
N PRO A 802 -4.02 10.04 -7.65
CA PRO A 802 -3.96 10.55 -9.01
C PRO A 802 -3.39 11.98 -9.04
N TRP A 803 -2.67 12.35 -10.11
CA TRP A 803 -2.31 13.74 -10.39
C TRP A 803 -3.58 14.55 -10.74
N MET A 804 -3.63 15.86 -10.47
CA MET A 804 -4.84 16.68 -10.71
C MET A 804 -5.41 16.48 -12.10
N ASP A 805 -4.56 16.66 -13.11
CA ASP A 805 -5.00 16.67 -14.50
C ASP A 805 -5.11 15.28 -15.10
N SER A 806 -5.06 14.22 -14.28
CA SER A 806 -5.09 12.85 -14.79
C SER A 806 -6.38 12.55 -15.59
N TRP A 807 -7.51 13.18 -15.22
CA TRP A 807 -8.79 13.08 -15.96
C TRP A 807 -8.90 13.99 -17.18
N ASP A 808 -8.07 15.04 -17.27
CA ASP A 808 -8.08 16.00 -18.37
C ASP A 808 -7.21 15.51 -19.52
N VAL A 809 -7.87 15.07 -20.59
CA VAL A 809 -7.25 14.50 -21.80
C VAL A 809 -6.88 15.55 -22.84
N SER A 810 -6.95 16.84 -22.54
CA SER A 810 -6.57 17.94 -23.45
C SER A 810 -5.13 17.84 -23.97
N ALA A 811 -4.22 17.20 -23.23
CA ALA A 811 -2.83 17.02 -23.66
C ALA A 811 -2.70 16.23 -24.96
N LEU A 812 -3.69 15.40 -25.33
CA LEU A 812 -3.71 14.65 -26.59
C LEU A 812 -3.73 15.55 -27.83
N GLU A 813 -4.14 16.82 -27.70
CA GLU A 813 -4.12 17.79 -28.79
C GLU A 813 -2.70 18.22 -29.19
N ARG A 814 -1.68 17.90 -28.39
CA ARG A 814 -0.27 18.21 -28.66
C ARG A 814 0.33 17.28 -29.74
N ARG A 815 0.00 17.55 -31.00
CA ARG A 815 0.42 16.76 -32.18
C ARG A 815 1.93 16.58 -32.34
N GLU A 816 2.75 17.45 -31.75
CA GLU A 816 4.21 17.31 -31.76
C GLU A 816 4.71 16.09 -30.98
N LEU A 817 4.01 15.72 -29.89
CA LEU A 817 4.35 14.58 -29.04
C LEU A 817 3.39 13.40 -29.22
N CYS A 818 2.16 13.65 -29.66
CA CYS A 818 1.14 12.63 -29.88
C CYS A 818 0.99 12.35 -31.38
N VAL A 819 1.45 11.18 -31.83
CA VAL A 819 1.40 10.76 -33.23
C VAL A 819 0.51 9.52 -33.34
N ASP A 820 -0.37 9.48 -34.34
CA ASP A 820 -1.10 8.27 -34.68
C ASP A 820 -0.28 7.41 -35.64
N PRO A 821 0.19 6.21 -35.22
CA PRO A 821 1.02 5.35 -36.06
C PRO A 821 0.22 4.43 -37.00
N LEU A 822 -1.11 4.44 -36.95
CA LEU A 822 -1.95 3.37 -37.50
C LEU A 822 -1.62 3.02 -38.97
N ASP A 823 -1.62 4.00 -39.86
CA ASP A 823 -1.45 3.75 -41.30
C ASP A 823 -0.04 3.21 -41.63
N ASP A 824 1.02 3.76 -41.01
CA ASP A 824 2.41 3.31 -41.22
C ASP A 824 2.63 1.89 -40.68
N ILE A 825 2.14 1.63 -39.46
CA ILE A 825 2.34 0.34 -38.81
C ILE A 825 1.55 -0.77 -39.46
N SER A 826 0.28 -0.55 -39.81
CA SER A 826 -0.54 -1.58 -40.44
C SER A 826 0.08 -2.08 -41.74
N MET A 827 0.61 -1.17 -42.57
CA MET A 827 1.27 -1.52 -43.82
C MET A 827 2.58 -2.29 -43.57
N ARG A 828 3.46 -1.80 -42.68
CA ARG A 828 4.73 -2.49 -42.39
C ARG A 828 4.54 -3.86 -41.77
N TYR A 829 3.59 -3.98 -40.85
CA TYR A 829 3.24 -5.24 -40.21
C TYR A 829 2.82 -6.30 -41.23
N GLN A 830 1.98 -5.91 -42.20
CA GLN A 830 1.54 -6.80 -43.29
C GLN A 830 2.72 -7.24 -44.15
N MET A 831 3.51 -6.29 -44.65
CA MET A 831 4.65 -6.55 -45.54
C MET A 831 5.74 -7.41 -44.88
N GLU A 832 6.19 -7.04 -43.67
CA GLU A 832 7.24 -7.76 -42.96
C GLU A 832 6.76 -9.15 -42.50
N SER A 833 5.47 -9.33 -42.24
CA SER A 833 4.92 -10.67 -41.96
C SER A 833 4.83 -11.53 -43.21
N PHE A 834 4.44 -10.93 -44.35
CA PHE A 834 4.43 -11.61 -45.64
C PHE A 834 5.83 -12.09 -46.03
N ASP A 835 6.86 -11.25 -45.93
CA ASP A 835 8.25 -11.60 -46.26
C ASP A 835 8.82 -12.77 -45.43
N ASN A 836 8.27 -13.01 -44.23
CA ASN A 836 8.74 -14.03 -43.29
C ASN A 836 7.95 -15.35 -43.34
N CYS A 837 6.89 -15.44 -44.13
CA CYS A 837 6.06 -16.63 -44.26
C CYS A 837 6.30 -17.34 -45.59
N TYR A 838 6.20 -18.67 -45.59
CA TYR A 838 6.14 -19.46 -46.82
C TYR A 838 4.70 -19.38 -47.36
N HIS A 839 4.54 -19.14 -48.67
CA HIS A 839 3.22 -18.99 -49.31
C HIS A 839 3.09 -19.84 -50.58
N TYR A 840 1.94 -20.45 -50.77
CA TYR A 840 1.42 -20.89 -52.06
C TYR A 840 0.59 -19.74 -52.66
N ASP A 841 0.61 -19.55 -53.98
CA ASP A 841 -0.27 -18.56 -54.62
C ASP A 841 -1.73 -19.05 -54.59
N ALA A 842 -2.48 -18.58 -53.59
CA ALA A 842 -3.84 -19.01 -53.32
C ALA A 842 -4.82 -18.77 -54.47
N ASN A 843 -4.66 -17.67 -55.21
CA ASN A 843 -5.56 -17.32 -56.33
C ASN A 843 -5.43 -18.26 -57.52
N LEU A 844 -4.33 -19.02 -57.64
CA LEU A 844 -4.14 -19.99 -58.73
C LEU A 844 -4.74 -21.38 -58.42
N LEU A 845 -5.10 -21.68 -57.17
CA LEU A 845 -5.28 -23.06 -56.73
C LEU A 845 -6.62 -23.39 -56.07
N SER A 846 -7.31 -22.46 -55.39
CA SER A 846 -8.56 -22.76 -54.68
C SER A 846 -9.64 -21.67 -54.79
N THR A 847 -10.87 -22.07 -55.13
CA THR A 847 -12.09 -21.21 -55.03
C THR A 847 -12.80 -21.35 -53.68
N GLU A 848 -12.12 -21.93 -52.68
CA GLU A 848 -12.73 -22.21 -51.38
C GLU A 848 -13.10 -20.91 -50.66
N LYS A 849 -14.35 -20.86 -50.18
CA LYS A 849 -14.84 -19.74 -49.38
C LYS A 849 -14.47 -19.94 -47.91
N ILE A 850 -13.88 -18.92 -47.31
CA ILE A 850 -13.56 -18.88 -45.88
C ILE A 850 -14.56 -17.97 -45.18
N THR A 851 -15.31 -18.50 -44.22
CA THR A 851 -16.17 -17.68 -43.36
C THR A 851 -15.34 -17.11 -42.22
N TYR A 852 -15.32 -15.81 -42.03
CA TYR A 852 -14.54 -15.16 -40.98
C TYR A 852 -15.45 -14.45 -39.96
N SER A 853 -15.19 -14.67 -38.67
CA SER A 853 -15.80 -13.91 -37.58
C SER A 853 -14.74 -13.31 -36.63
N PRO A 854 -14.75 -11.99 -36.41
CA PRO A 854 -13.91 -11.37 -35.39
C PRO A 854 -14.56 -11.40 -33.99
N LEU A 855 -15.72 -12.04 -33.81
CA LEU A 855 -16.48 -12.07 -32.55
C LEU A 855 -16.75 -10.67 -31.93
N HIS A 856 -17.16 -9.70 -32.75
CA HIS A 856 -17.28 -8.27 -32.39
C HIS A 856 -15.95 -7.62 -31.97
N GLY A 857 -14.84 -8.20 -32.41
CA GLY A 857 -13.48 -7.72 -32.19
C GLY A 857 -12.95 -6.78 -33.25
N VAL A 858 -11.68 -6.42 -33.10
CA VAL A 858 -10.99 -5.42 -33.93
C VAL A 858 -10.11 -6.02 -35.03
N GLY A 859 -10.08 -7.35 -35.16
CA GLY A 859 -9.24 -8.07 -36.12
C GLY A 859 -9.64 -7.95 -37.59
N LEU A 860 -10.91 -7.61 -37.88
CA LEU A 860 -11.49 -7.74 -39.23
C LEU A 860 -10.66 -7.10 -40.34
N ASN A 861 -10.35 -5.81 -40.21
CA ASN A 861 -9.63 -5.09 -41.26
C ASN A 861 -8.20 -5.61 -41.44
N PHE A 862 -7.58 -6.08 -40.36
CA PHE A 862 -6.21 -6.60 -40.40
C PHE A 862 -6.17 -8.00 -41.03
N VAL A 863 -7.10 -8.88 -40.66
CA VAL A 863 -7.22 -10.22 -41.26
C VAL A 863 -7.52 -10.14 -42.75
N LEU A 864 -8.49 -9.31 -43.15
CA LEU A 864 -8.81 -9.14 -44.58
C LEU A 864 -7.63 -8.56 -45.37
N ALA A 865 -6.86 -7.64 -44.79
CA ALA A 865 -5.70 -7.05 -45.45
C ALA A 865 -4.55 -8.05 -45.59
N VAL A 866 -4.23 -8.83 -44.55
CA VAL A 866 -3.18 -9.86 -44.63
C VAL A 866 -3.61 -11.00 -45.58
N LEU A 867 -4.86 -11.46 -45.52
CA LEU A 867 -5.36 -12.47 -46.47
C LEU A 867 -5.23 -11.99 -47.92
N LYS A 868 -5.56 -10.73 -48.19
CA LYS A 868 -5.37 -10.12 -49.52
C LYS A 868 -3.91 -10.13 -49.94
N GLU A 869 -2.99 -9.78 -49.03
CA GLU A 869 -1.54 -9.78 -49.30
C GLU A 869 -1.01 -11.20 -49.58
N PHE A 870 -1.53 -12.21 -48.89
CA PHE A 870 -1.26 -13.64 -49.12
C PHE A 870 -1.94 -14.20 -50.39
N GLY A 871 -2.56 -13.33 -51.20
CA GLY A 871 -3.18 -13.73 -52.47
C GLY A 871 -4.60 -14.29 -52.33
N PHE A 872 -5.31 -14.11 -51.21
CA PHE A 872 -6.73 -14.47 -51.14
C PHE A 872 -7.61 -13.34 -51.66
N SER A 873 -8.40 -13.62 -52.69
CA SER A 873 -9.39 -12.68 -53.20
C SER A 873 -10.41 -12.29 -52.11
N PRO A 874 -10.67 -10.99 -51.86
CA PRO A 874 -11.65 -10.56 -50.85
C PRO A 874 -13.06 -11.16 -51.04
N GLY A 875 -13.44 -11.51 -52.27
CA GLY A 875 -14.73 -12.16 -52.58
C GLY A 875 -14.86 -13.59 -52.07
N ASN A 876 -13.75 -14.27 -51.75
CA ASN A 876 -13.76 -15.62 -51.17
C ASN A 876 -13.89 -15.59 -49.64
N VAL A 877 -13.76 -14.42 -49.00
CA VAL A 877 -13.94 -14.28 -47.56
C VAL A 877 -15.36 -13.82 -47.24
N VAL A 878 -16.13 -14.68 -46.59
CA VAL A 878 -17.50 -14.39 -46.14
C VAL A 878 -17.45 -13.92 -44.70
N VAL A 879 -17.62 -12.62 -44.48
CA VAL A 879 -17.65 -12.07 -43.12
C VAL A 879 -19.01 -12.33 -42.46
N VAL A 880 -19.01 -12.83 -41.22
CA VAL A 880 -20.20 -12.93 -40.37
C VAL A 880 -20.66 -11.52 -40.00
N LYS A 881 -21.63 -10.98 -40.75
CA LYS A 881 -22.04 -9.56 -40.68
C LYS A 881 -22.48 -9.14 -39.29
N GLU A 882 -23.19 -10.01 -38.58
CA GLU A 882 -23.73 -9.80 -37.25
C GLU A 882 -22.63 -9.71 -36.17
N GLN A 883 -21.40 -10.13 -36.47
CA GLN A 883 -20.23 -10.08 -35.56
C GLN A 883 -19.11 -9.21 -36.14
N ALA A 884 -19.31 -8.57 -37.29
CA ALA A 884 -18.27 -7.85 -38.03
C ALA A 884 -17.91 -6.51 -37.40
N GLU A 885 -18.88 -5.84 -36.79
CA GLU A 885 -18.66 -4.55 -36.12
C GLU A 885 -18.05 -4.78 -34.74
N ALA A 886 -17.02 -4.01 -34.41
CA ALA A 886 -16.42 -4.01 -33.09
C ALA A 886 -17.44 -3.52 -32.05
N ASN A 887 -17.88 -4.39 -31.14
CA ASN A 887 -18.95 -4.07 -30.19
C ASN A 887 -18.63 -4.61 -28.78
N PRO A 888 -18.47 -3.73 -27.77
CA PRO A 888 -18.11 -4.13 -26.40
C PRO A 888 -19.15 -5.01 -25.69
N ASP A 889 -20.40 -5.00 -26.16
CA ASP A 889 -21.48 -5.75 -25.51
C ASP A 889 -21.58 -7.20 -25.99
N PHE A 890 -20.84 -7.54 -27.04
CA PHE A 890 -20.81 -8.85 -27.70
C PHE A 890 -22.23 -9.43 -27.85
N PRO A 891 -23.20 -8.74 -28.50
CA PRO A 891 -24.64 -9.03 -28.38
C PRO A 891 -25.06 -10.46 -28.80
N THR A 892 -24.24 -11.16 -29.57
CA THR A 892 -24.49 -12.54 -30.01
C THR A 892 -23.83 -13.60 -29.13
N LEU A 893 -23.04 -13.20 -28.13
CA LEU A 893 -22.17 -14.06 -27.32
C LEU A 893 -22.30 -13.70 -25.83
N GLU A 894 -22.24 -14.70 -24.97
CA GLU A 894 -22.14 -14.45 -23.51
C GLU A 894 -20.69 -14.12 -23.12
N TYR A 895 -19.74 -14.89 -23.67
CA TYR A 895 -18.30 -14.69 -23.57
C TYR A 895 -17.72 -14.68 -24.99
N PRO A 896 -16.90 -13.69 -25.36
CA PRO A 896 -16.21 -13.69 -26.64
C PRO A 896 -14.94 -14.54 -26.57
N ASP A 897 -15.07 -15.77 -26.04
CA ASP A 897 -13.98 -16.72 -25.84
C ASP A 897 -14.14 -17.89 -26.80
N LEU A 898 -13.13 -18.10 -27.65
CA LEU A 898 -13.09 -19.20 -28.60
C LEU A 898 -13.00 -20.57 -27.93
N GLU A 899 -12.53 -20.65 -26.68
CA GLU A 899 -12.54 -21.89 -25.89
C GLU A 899 -13.97 -22.32 -25.48
N GLU A 900 -15.00 -21.48 -25.68
CA GLU A 900 -16.41 -21.87 -25.56
C GLU A 900 -16.89 -22.77 -26.73
N GLY A 901 -16.05 -22.98 -27.75
CA GLY A 901 -16.25 -23.91 -28.84
C GLY A 901 -17.57 -23.68 -29.59
N GLN A 902 -18.48 -24.65 -29.55
CA GLN A 902 -19.74 -24.59 -30.30
C GLN A 902 -20.57 -23.33 -30.02
N LYS A 903 -20.50 -22.78 -28.80
CA LYS A 903 -21.24 -21.54 -28.49
C LYS A 903 -20.67 -20.34 -29.26
N ALA A 904 -19.34 -20.23 -29.34
CA ALA A 904 -18.65 -19.18 -30.10
C ALA A 904 -18.88 -19.34 -31.62
N PHE A 905 -18.87 -20.58 -32.12
CA PHE A 905 -18.98 -20.89 -33.55
C PHE A 905 -20.42 -20.99 -34.07
N LYS A 906 -21.46 -20.90 -33.22
CA LYS A 906 -22.85 -21.12 -33.62
C LYS A 906 -23.26 -20.26 -34.83
N LEU A 907 -22.95 -18.96 -34.78
CA LEU A 907 -23.37 -18.01 -35.81
C LEU A 907 -22.48 -18.06 -37.06
N SER A 908 -21.20 -18.33 -36.90
CA SER A 908 -20.28 -18.52 -38.02
C SER A 908 -20.60 -19.81 -38.80
N ILE A 909 -21.01 -20.89 -38.12
CA ILE A 909 -21.51 -22.11 -38.75
C ILE A 909 -22.76 -21.83 -39.60
N GLN A 910 -23.74 -21.11 -39.05
CA GLN A 910 -24.96 -20.73 -39.79
C GLN A 910 -24.64 -19.87 -41.02
N THR A 911 -23.69 -18.95 -40.90
CA THR A 911 -23.23 -18.10 -42.01
C THR A 911 -22.51 -18.93 -43.07
N ALA A 912 -21.63 -19.83 -42.66
CA ALA A 912 -20.88 -20.68 -43.57
C ALA A 912 -21.80 -21.60 -44.37
N GLU A 913 -22.79 -22.22 -43.72
CA GLU A 913 -23.81 -23.05 -44.38
C GLU A 913 -24.65 -22.24 -45.37
N LYS A 914 -25.03 -21.01 -45.02
CA LYS A 914 -25.80 -20.10 -45.89
C LYS A 914 -25.01 -19.68 -47.15
N HIS A 915 -23.70 -19.49 -47.03
CA HIS A 915 -22.86 -18.97 -48.11
C HIS A 915 -22.04 -20.05 -48.86
N GLY A 916 -22.14 -21.32 -48.43
CA GLY A 916 -21.46 -22.46 -49.04
C GLY A 916 -19.96 -22.48 -48.76
N SER A 917 -19.56 -22.09 -47.54
CA SER A 917 -18.17 -22.12 -47.07
C SER A 917 -17.91 -23.41 -46.28
N ASN A 918 -16.75 -24.03 -46.49
CA ASN A 918 -16.33 -25.25 -45.80
C ASN A 918 -15.35 -24.98 -44.65
N LEU A 919 -14.83 -23.76 -44.54
CA LEU A 919 -13.83 -23.36 -43.57
C LEU A 919 -14.27 -22.10 -42.83
N ILE A 920 -14.20 -22.12 -41.51
CA ILE A 920 -14.54 -20.99 -40.64
C ILE A 920 -13.32 -20.57 -39.85
N PHE A 921 -12.91 -19.30 -39.93
CA PHE A 921 -11.91 -18.68 -39.07
C PHE A 921 -12.58 -17.76 -38.06
N CYS A 922 -12.20 -17.89 -36.80
CA CYS A 922 -12.63 -17.00 -35.74
C CYS A 922 -11.43 -16.45 -34.98
N THR A 923 -11.45 -15.15 -34.69
CA THR A 923 -10.51 -14.50 -33.78
C THR A 923 -11.27 -13.91 -32.60
N ASP A 924 -10.61 -13.83 -31.45
CA ASP A 924 -11.16 -13.17 -30.27
C ASP A 924 -11.16 -11.63 -30.42
N PRO A 925 -11.71 -10.87 -29.44
CA PRO A 925 -11.88 -9.43 -29.55
C PRO A 925 -10.61 -8.64 -29.86
N GLU A 926 -9.45 -9.06 -29.33
CA GLU A 926 -8.15 -8.40 -29.56
C GLU A 926 -7.28 -9.08 -30.63
N ALA A 927 -7.84 -10.08 -31.33
CA ALA A 927 -7.23 -10.86 -32.40
C ALA A 927 -5.83 -11.41 -32.07
N ASP A 928 -5.69 -11.96 -30.88
CA ASP A 928 -4.50 -12.67 -30.42
C ASP A 928 -4.75 -14.19 -30.31
N HIS A 929 -6.01 -14.61 -30.13
CA HIS A 929 -6.43 -16.00 -30.15
C HIS A 929 -7.06 -16.38 -31.49
N PHE A 930 -6.64 -17.52 -32.04
CA PHE A 930 -7.14 -18.07 -33.30
C PHE A 930 -7.77 -19.45 -33.11
N CYS A 931 -8.96 -19.65 -33.68
CA CYS A 931 -9.59 -20.96 -33.79
C CYS A 931 -10.29 -21.10 -35.13
N PHE A 932 -10.34 -22.32 -35.66
CA PHE A 932 -11.04 -22.59 -36.91
C PHE A 932 -11.89 -23.86 -36.85
N ALA A 933 -12.84 -23.96 -37.77
CA ALA A 933 -13.67 -25.13 -37.95
C ALA A 933 -13.76 -25.52 -39.42
N GLU A 934 -13.81 -26.82 -39.69
CA GLU A 934 -13.91 -27.38 -41.04
C GLU A 934 -15.16 -28.25 -41.15
N LYS A 935 -15.88 -28.14 -42.27
CA LYS A 935 -17.03 -28.97 -42.59
C LYS A 935 -16.59 -30.33 -43.10
N GLN A 936 -16.97 -31.38 -42.39
CA GLN A 936 -16.65 -32.76 -42.72
C GLN A 936 -17.63 -33.32 -43.78
N PRO A 937 -17.27 -34.40 -44.52
CA PRO A 937 -18.13 -35.01 -45.55
C PRO A 937 -19.52 -35.46 -45.05
N ASN A 938 -19.64 -35.77 -43.75
CA ASN A 938 -20.91 -36.13 -43.11
C ASN A 938 -21.79 -34.90 -42.77
N GLY A 939 -21.39 -33.70 -43.16
CA GLY A 939 -22.07 -32.43 -42.89
C GLY A 939 -21.84 -31.84 -41.51
N ARG A 940 -21.11 -32.51 -40.61
CA ARG A 940 -20.79 -31.98 -39.28
C ARG A 940 -19.57 -31.07 -39.33
N TRP A 941 -19.52 -30.11 -38.42
CA TRP A 941 -18.37 -29.22 -38.24
C TRP A 941 -17.41 -29.79 -37.20
N HIS A 942 -16.13 -29.88 -37.54
CA HIS A 942 -15.06 -30.16 -36.59
C HIS A 942 -14.41 -28.84 -36.18
N ILE A 943 -14.57 -28.43 -34.92
CA ILE A 943 -13.92 -27.24 -34.35
C ILE A 943 -12.58 -27.71 -33.79
N PHE A 944 -11.48 -27.19 -34.33
CA PHE A 944 -10.14 -27.63 -33.95
C PHE A 944 -9.78 -27.09 -32.57
N SER A 945 -9.32 -27.98 -31.69
CA SER A 945 -8.76 -27.59 -30.39
C SER A 945 -7.40 -26.92 -30.55
N GLY A 946 -6.96 -26.12 -29.58
CA GLY A 946 -5.68 -25.43 -29.68
C GLY A 946 -4.47 -26.37 -29.80
N ASN A 947 -4.56 -27.60 -29.27
CA ASN A 947 -3.53 -28.62 -29.47
C ASN A 947 -3.51 -29.16 -30.90
N GLU A 948 -4.66 -29.34 -31.54
CA GLU A 948 -4.72 -29.77 -32.95
C GLU A 948 -4.20 -28.66 -33.87
N ILE A 949 -4.57 -27.41 -33.62
CA ILE A 949 -4.05 -26.23 -34.34
C ILE A 949 -2.53 -26.12 -34.16
N GLY A 950 -2.03 -26.19 -32.93
CA GLY A 950 -0.59 -26.16 -32.64
C GLY A 950 0.18 -27.32 -33.27
N THR A 951 -0.44 -28.50 -33.39
CA THR A 951 0.11 -29.68 -34.09
C THR A 951 0.22 -29.43 -35.58
N LEU A 952 -0.86 -28.97 -36.22
CA LEU A 952 -0.91 -28.61 -37.63
C LEU A 952 0.10 -27.51 -37.97
N LEU A 953 0.16 -26.45 -37.15
CA LEU A 953 1.04 -25.31 -37.35
C LEU A 953 2.52 -25.68 -37.16
N THR A 954 2.82 -26.51 -36.15
CA THR A 954 4.16 -27.09 -35.93
C THR A 954 4.60 -27.89 -37.15
N TRP A 955 3.73 -28.75 -37.67
CA TRP A 955 4.04 -29.57 -38.84
C TRP A 955 4.25 -28.74 -40.10
N TRP A 956 3.35 -27.79 -40.35
CA TRP A 956 3.35 -26.94 -41.53
C TRP A 956 4.60 -26.06 -41.61
N LEU A 957 4.86 -25.27 -40.56
CA LEU A 957 5.98 -24.33 -40.53
C LEU A 957 7.32 -25.06 -40.61
N TRP A 958 7.46 -26.18 -39.90
CA TRP A 958 8.67 -26.99 -39.97
C TRP A 958 8.89 -27.60 -41.37
N THR A 959 7.84 -28.21 -41.95
CA THR A 959 7.96 -28.92 -43.23
C THR A 959 8.28 -27.97 -44.38
N ASN A 960 7.71 -26.77 -44.37
CA ASN A 960 8.04 -25.74 -45.35
C ASN A 960 9.42 -25.13 -45.09
N TRP A 961 9.76 -24.78 -43.84
CA TRP A 961 11.05 -24.17 -43.52
C TRP A 961 12.25 -25.09 -43.81
N LYS A 962 12.11 -26.40 -43.54
CA LYS A 962 13.16 -27.40 -43.80
C LYS A 962 13.32 -27.73 -45.29
N SER A 963 12.33 -27.39 -46.13
CA SER A 963 12.36 -27.72 -47.55
C SER A 963 13.60 -27.09 -48.21
N GLY A 964 14.44 -27.92 -48.82
CA GLY A 964 15.71 -27.51 -49.40
C GLY A 964 16.85 -27.21 -48.41
N LYS A 965 16.67 -27.44 -47.10
CA LYS A 965 17.71 -27.26 -46.07
C LYS A 965 18.46 -28.55 -45.75
N THR A 966 19.73 -28.43 -45.37
CA THR A 966 20.54 -29.54 -44.86
C THR A 966 20.33 -29.77 -43.36
N LYS A 967 20.66 -30.97 -42.86
CA LYS A 967 20.56 -31.32 -41.43
C LYS A 967 21.44 -30.46 -40.51
N ALA A 968 22.51 -29.86 -41.03
CA ALA A 968 23.35 -28.95 -40.26
C ALA A 968 22.65 -27.61 -40.01
N GLU A 969 21.89 -27.12 -40.99
CA GLU A 969 21.13 -25.86 -40.91
C GLU A 969 19.93 -25.97 -39.97
N THR A 970 19.44 -27.19 -39.69
CA THR A 970 18.27 -27.42 -38.83
C THR A 970 18.54 -27.43 -37.32
N ASN A 971 19.79 -27.50 -36.88
CA ASN A 971 20.14 -27.76 -35.47
C ASN A 971 19.91 -26.58 -34.50
N GLU A 972 19.73 -25.35 -34.99
CA GLU A 972 19.51 -24.15 -34.16
C GLU A 972 18.13 -23.51 -34.44
N VAL A 973 17.17 -24.36 -34.82
CA VAL A 973 15.78 -23.99 -35.09
C VAL A 973 14.91 -24.43 -33.93
N TYR A 974 14.08 -23.52 -33.44
CA TYR A 974 13.32 -23.72 -32.22
C TYR A 974 11.81 -23.63 -32.47
N ILE A 975 11.09 -24.53 -31.81
CA ILE A 975 9.64 -24.43 -31.58
C ILE A 975 9.41 -24.45 -30.08
N LEU A 976 8.66 -23.47 -29.58
CA LEU A 976 8.39 -23.27 -28.17
C LEU A 976 6.93 -23.55 -27.87
N ASN A 977 6.64 -24.22 -26.75
CA ASN A 977 5.27 -24.36 -26.26
C ASN A 977 5.21 -24.33 -24.73
N THR A 978 4.02 -24.17 -24.14
CA THR A 978 3.92 -24.15 -22.68
C THR A 978 3.88 -25.57 -22.12
N ALA A 979 4.21 -25.71 -20.83
CA ALA A 979 4.08 -26.97 -20.12
C ALA A 979 2.66 -27.59 -20.16
N GLY A 980 1.62 -26.75 -20.31
CA GLY A 980 0.21 -27.17 -20.40
C GLY A 980 -0.23 -27.63 -21.79
N SER A 981 0.60 -27.42 -22.81
CA SER A 981 0.32 -27.74 -24.20
C SER A 981 0.79 -29.16 -24.57
N SER A 982 0.26 -29.68 -25.68
CA SER A 982 0.55 -31.04 -26.18
C SER A 982 2.04 -31.32 -26.33
N LYS A 983 2.43 -32.56 -26.03
CA LYS A 983 3.82 -33.03 -26.21
C LYS A 983 4.18 -33.36 -27.66
N PHE A 984 3.27 -33.16 -28.62
CA PHE A 984 3.49 -33.44 -30.04
C PHE A 984 4.76 -32.77 -30.58
N ALA A 985 4.98 -31.49 -30.31
CA ALA A 985 6.15 -30.76 -30.82
C ALA A 985 7.48 -31.41 -30.39
N ARG A 986 7.53 -32.01 -29.19
CA ARG A 986 8.69 -32.76 -28.70
C ARG A 986 8.84 -34.10 -29.41
N THR A 987 7.74 -34.82 -29.64
CA THR A 987 7.74 -36.08 -30.40
C THR A 987 8.23 -35.86 -31.83
N MET A 988 7.73 -34.81 -32.48
CA MET A 988 8.14 -34.43 -33.83
C MET A 988 9.60 -33.96 -33.84
N ALA A 989 10.03 -33.12 -32.89
CA ALA A 989 11.44 -32.70 -32.73
C ALA A 989 12.41 -33.89 -32.63
N ALA A 990 12.05 -34.92 -31.87
CA ALA A 990 12.88 -36.11 -31.71
C ALA A 990 13.10 -36.90 -33.01
N LYS A 991 12.14 -36.84 -33.94
CA LYS A 991 12.23 -37.50 -35.26
C LYS A 991 12.83 -36.59 -36.34
N GLU A 992 12.52 -35.30 -36.30
CA GLU A 992 12.84 -34.34 -37.37
C GLU A 992 14.11 -33.52 -37.13
N GLY A 993 14.49 -33.25 -35.87
CA GLY A 993 15.76 -32.64 -35.51
C GLY A 993 15.75 -31.16 -35.10
N PHE A 994 14.62 -30.44 -35.16
CA PHE A 994 14.51 -29.12 -34.51
C PHE A 994 14.53 -29.25 -32.99
N LYS A 995 14.78 -28.13 -32.29
CA LYS A 995 14.75 -28.07 -30.83
C LYS A 995 13.35 -27.66 -30.35
N CYS A 996 12.79 -28.44 -29.44
CA CYS A 996 11.56 -28.09 -28.73
C CYS A 996 11.89 -27.72 -27.28
N GLU A 997 11.51 -26.52 -26.86
CA GLU A 997 11.65 -26.08 -25.47
C GLU A 997 10.29 -25.73 -24.87
N GLU A 998 10.05 -26.18 -23.63
CA GLU A 998 8.84 -25.84 -22.87
C GLU A 998 9.08 -24.60 -22.01
N THR A 999 8.13 -23.67 -21.99
CA THR A 999 8.10 -22.54 -21.03
C THR A 999 6.97 -22.70 -20.02
N LEU A 1000 6.90 -21.74 -19.09
CA LEU A 1000 5.75 -21.57 -18.20
C LEU A 1000 4.47 -21.31 -18.98
N VAL A 1001 3.35 -21.58 -18.31
CA VAL A 1001 2.02 -21.18 -18.78
C VAL A 1001 1.93 -19.66 -18.82
N GLY A 1002 1.40 -19.13 -19.93
CA GLY A 1002 1.30 -17.71 -20.21
C GLY A 1002 2.22 -17.28 -21.33
N PHE A 1003 1.62 -16.67 -22.37
CA PHE A 1003 2.30 -16.31 -23.60
C PHE A 1003 3.53 -15.41 -23.42
N LYS A 1004 3.54 -14.54 -22.39
CA LYS A 1004 4.70 -13.68 -22.08
C LYS A 1004 6.01 -14.44 -21.88
N TRP A 1005 5.95 -15.68 -21.37
CA TRP A 1005 7.15 -16.50 -21.17
C TRP A 1005 7.65 -17.12 -22.47
N LEU A 1006 6.74 -17.52 -23.34
CA LEU A 1006 7.02 -17.96 -24.70
C LEU A 1006 7.69 -16.84 -25.50
N ALA A 1007 7.07 -15.66 -25.52
CA ALA A 1007 7.57 -14.49 -26.20
C ALA A 1007 8.94 -14.05 -25.63
N ASN A 1008 9.12 -14.02 -24.30
CA ASN A 1008 10.42 -13.67 -23.71
C ASN A 1008 11.52 -14.68 -24.09
N ARG A 1009 11.20 -15.98 -24.09
CA ARG A 1009 12.16 -17.01 -24.50
C ARG A 1009 12.50 -16.89 -25.99
N ALA A 1010 11.50 -16.67 -26.84
CA ALA A 1010 11.70 -16.42 -28.26
C ALA A 1010 12.59 -15.20 -28.49
N ASN A 1011 12.36 -14.10 -27.77
CA ASN A 1011 13.19 -12.89 -27.83
C ASN A 1011 14.66 -13.19 -27.48
N ASN A 1012 14.91 -13.94 -26.40
CA ASN A 1012 16.27 -14.31 -25.97
C ASN A 1012 16.99 -15.20 -26.99
N LEU A 1013 16.26 -16.13 -27.62
CA LEU A 1013 16.77 -16.99 -28.69
C LEU A 1013 17.09 -16.18 -29.95
N ARG A 1014 16.16 -15.30 -30.39
CA ARG A 1014 16.36 -14.40 -31.53
C ARG A 1014 17.54 -13.44 -31.31
N ALA A 1015 17.68 -12.89 -30.10
CA ALA A 1015 18.84 -12.07 -29.71
C ALA A 1015 20.17 -12.85 -29.77
N SER A 1016 20.13 -14.16 -29.56
CA SER A 1016 21.27 -15.08 -29.73
C SER A 1016 21.41 -15.59 -31.18
N LYS A 1017 20.75 -14.96 -32.16
CA LYS A 1017 20.72 -15.31 -33.58
C LYS A 1017 20.19 -16.72 -33.88
N LYS A 1018 19.33 -17.26 -33.01
CA LYS A 1018 18.65 -18.55 -33.21
C LYS A 1018 17.31 -18.33 -33.89
N ALA A 1019 16.94 -19.25 -34.79
CA ALA A 1019 15.65 -19.19 -35.47
C ALA A 1019 14.55 -19.75 -34.56
N VAL A 1020 13.47 -19.00 -34.38
CA VAL A 1020 12.28 -19.45 -33.66
C VAL A 1020 11.12 -19.43 -34.66
N LEU A 1021 10.70 -20.62 -35.10
CA LEU A 1021 9.65 -20.76 -36.12
C LEU A 1021 8.26 -20.56 -35.53
N LEU A 1022 8.06 -21.01 -34.29
CA LEU A 1022 6.76 -20.95 -33.65
C LEU A 1022 6.93 -20.92 -32.14
N ALA A 1023 6.17 -20.05 -31.49
CA ALA A 1023 5.86 -20.17 -30.07
C ALA A 1023 4.34 -20.27 -29.91
N TRP A 1024 3.83 -21.26 -29.18
CA TRP A 1024 2.39 -21.47 -29.09
C TRP A 1024 1.92 -22.06 -27.76
N GLU A 1025 0.67 -21.80 -27.41
CA GLU A 1025 0.01 -22.40 -26.24
C GLU A 1025 -1.36 -22.98 -26.60
N GLU A 1026 -1.80 -23.99 -25.84
CA GLU A 1026 -3.05 -24.71 -26.13
C GLU A 1026 -4.31 -23.85 -25.96
N ALA A 1027 -4.17 -22.71 -25.29
CA ALA A 1027 -5.22 -21.72 -25.09
C ALA A 1027 -5.45 -20.83 -26.34
N LEU A 1028 -5.18 -21.35 -27.53
CA LEU A 1028 -5.42 -20.70 -28.82
C LEU A 1028 -4.48 -19.53 -29.17
N GLY A 1029 -3.36 -19.37 -28.46
CA GLY A 1029 -2.34 -18.36 -28.74
C GLY A 1029 -1.18 -18.92 -29.58
N TYR A 1030 -0.84 -18.26 -30.69
CA TYR A 1030 0.23 -18.67 -31.61
C TYR A 1030 1.03 -17.45 -32.08
N MET A 1031 2.36 -17.52 -32.08
CA MET A 1031 3.25 -16.46 -32.56
C MET A 1031 4.17 -17.01 -33.66
N PRO A 1032 3.65 -17.10 -34.90
CA PRO A 1032 4.46 -17.46 -36.07
C PRO A 1032 5.22 -16.27 -36.66
N GLY A 1033 4.84 -15.03 -36.33
CA GLY A 1033 5.33 -13.82 -36.98
C GLY A 1033 6.40 -13.03 -36.22
N ILE A 1034 6.49 -11.75 -36.58
CA ILE A 1034 7.44 -10.76 -36.05
C ILE A 1034 6.97 -10.13 -34.74
N ALA A 1035 5.66 -10.05 -34.51
CA ALA A 1035 5.10 -9.62 -33.23
C ALA A 1035 5.61 -10.55 -32.12
N MET A 1036 5.85 -9.98 -30.93
CA MET A 1036 6.30 -10.72 -29.76
C MET A 1036 5.13 -10.99 -28.81
N ASP A 1037 3.98 -11.34 -29.39
CA ASP A 1037 2.72 -11.68 -28.73
C ASP A 1037 1.94 -12.69 -29.59
N SER A 1038 0.86 -13.27 -29.05
CA SER A 1038 -0.03 -14.13 -29.85
C SER A 1038 -0.62 -13.33 -31.01
N ASP A 1039 -0.60 -13.92 -32.20
CA ASP A 1039 -0.91 -13.26 -33.45
C ASP A 1039 -1.90 -14.09 -34.27
N ALA A 1040 -3.19 -13.87 -34.00
CA ALA A 1040 -4.25 -14.55 -34.71
C ALA A 1040 -4.36 -14.10 -36.18
N ILE A 1041 -3.88 -12.90 -36.49
CA ILE A 1041 -3.99 -12.29 -37.83
C ILE A 1041 -3.08 -13.04 -38.81
N ILE A 1042 -1.80 -13.20 -38.47
CA ILE A 1042 -0.86 -13.97 -39.29
C ILE A 1042 -1.20 -15.46 -39.25
N THR A 1043 -1.73 -15.95 -38.12
CA THR A 1043 -2.19 -17.35 -38.04
C THR A 1043 -3.35 -17.62 -39.01
N CYS A 1044 -4.33 -16.72 -39.14
CA CYS A 1044 -5.38 -16.81 -40.17
C CYS A 1044 -4.78 -16.95 -41.57
N ALA A 1045 -3.78 -16.14 -41.89
CA ALA A 1045 -3.17 -16.11 -43.21
C ALA A 1045 -2.39 -17.41 -43.52
N ILE A 1046 -1.65 -17.92 -42.54
CA ILE A 1046 -0.96 -19.22 -42.65
C ILE A 1046 -1.95 -20.36 -42.85
N PHE A 1047 -3.07 -20.38 -42.12
CA PHE A 1047 -4.07 -21.43 -42.29
C PHE A 1047 -4.87 -21.32 -43.59
N ALA A 1048 -5.08 -20.12 -44.11
CA ALA A 1048 -5.64 -19.94 -45.45
C ALA A 1048 -4.68 -20.53 -46.50
N ASP A 1049 -3.39 -20.22 -46.40
CA ASP A 1049 -2.37 -20.78 -47.28
C ASP A 1049 -2.29 -22.31 -47.18
N PHE A 1050 -2.31 -22.83 -45.94
CA PHE A 1050 -2.34 -24.27 -45.69
C PHE A 1050 -3.59 -24.94 -46.29
N SER A 1051 -4.77 -24.31 -46.24
CA SER A 1051 -5.98 -24.86 -46.86
C SER A 1051 -5.84 -24.95 -48.38
N THR A 1052 -5.16 -23.98 -49.00
CA THR A 1052 -4.85 -24.03 -50.44
C THR A 1052 -3.96 -25.22 -50.78
N TYR A 1053 -2.90 -25.46 -50.01
CA TYR A 1053 -2.06 -26.64 -50.19
C TYR A 1053 -2.87 -27.93 -50.05
N LEU A 1054 -3.69 -28.06 -49.01
CA LEU A 1054 -4.52 -29.25 -48.78
C LEU A 1054 -5.52 -29.48 -49.92
N TYR A 1055 -6.09 -28.41 -50.46
CA TYR A 1055 -6.92 -28.48 -51.66
C TYR A 1055 -6.18 -29.08 -52.85
N THR A 1056 -4.90 -28.71 -53.10
CA THR A 1056 -4.08 -29.34 -54.16
C THR A 1056 -3.84 -30.83 -53.93
N GLN A 1057 -3.84 -31.27 -52.67
CA GLN A 1057 -3.66 -32.67 -52.29
C GLN A 1057 -5.00 -33.43 -52.21
N SER A 1058 -6.15 -32.77 -52.46
CA SER A 1058 -7.49 -33.33 -52.22
C SER A 1058 -7.68 -33.84 -50.79
N MET A 1059 -7.10 -33.13 -49.82
CA MET A 1059 -7.12 -33.45 -48.41
C MET A 1059 -7.87 -32.38 -47.61
N SER A 1060 -8.46 -32.80 -46.48
CA SER A 1060 -8.96 -31.91 -45.43
C SER A 1060 -7.91 -31.69 -44.34
N PHE A 1061 -8.13 -30.71 -43.45
CA PHE A 1061 -7.30 -30.55 -42.26
C PHE A 1061 -7.38 -31.77 -41.33
N CYS A 1062 -8.54 -32.41 -41.25
CA CYS A 1062 -8.70 -33.69 -40.54
C CYS A 1062 -7.81 -34.79 -41.16
N ASP A 1063 -7.81 -34.95 -42.49
CA ASP A 1063 -6.96 -35.93 -43.17
C ASP A 1063 -5.48 -35.68 -42.90
N GLN A 1064 -5.07 -34.40 -42.93
CA GLN A 1064 -3.70 -34.01 -42.64
C GLN A 1064 -3.31 -34.31 -41.19
N LEU A 1065 -4.21 -34.06 -40.24
CA LEU A 1065 -4.00 -34.38 -38.83
C LEU A 1065 -3.89 -35.90 -38.61
N GLU A 1066 -4.72 -36.69 -39.28
CA GLU A 1066 -4.64 -38.16 -39.27
C GLU A 1066 -3.32 -38.68 -39.85
N GLN A 1067 -2.83 -38.08 -40.94
CA GLN A 1067 -1.50 -38.42 -41.50
C GLN A 1067 -0.36 -38.07 -40.55
N ILE A 1068 -0.45 -36.92 -39.86
CA ILE A 1068 0.51 -36.53 -38.83
C ILE A 1068 0.52 -37.58 -37.71
N TYR A 1069 -0.66 -37.97 -37.21
CA TYR A 1069 -0.78 -38.98 -36.16
C TYR A 1069 -0.31 -40.37 -36.61
N ALA A 1070 -0.57 -40.76 -37.85
CA ALA A 1070 -0.06 -42.00 -38.42
C ALA A 1070 1.48 -41.99 -38.59
N THR A 1071 2.09 -40.81 -38.74
CA THR A 1071 3.54 -40.66 -38.97
C THR A 1071 4.35 -40.51 -37.68
N TYR A 1072 3.83 -39.75 -36.71
CA TYR A 1072 4.54 -39.38 -35.49
C TYR A 1072 3.93 -39.97 -34.21
N GLY A 1073 2.67 -40.41 -34.26
CA GLY A 1073 1.87 -40.83 -33.11
C GLY A 1073 0.78 -39.81 -32.78
N ALA A 1074 -0.35 -40.28 -32.25
CA ALA A 1074 -1.48 -39.46 -31.87
C ALA A 1074 -1.26 -38.80 -30.51
N HIS A 1075 -1.41 -37.49 -30.48
CA HIS A 1075 -1.39 -36.65 -29.29
C HIS A 1075 -2.76 -35.98 -29.15
N LEU A 1076 -3.75 -36.74 -28.67
CA LEU A 1076 -5.12 -36.25 -28.55
C LEU A 1076 -5.32 -35.61 -27.18
N GLY A 1077 -5.66 -34.33 -27.17
CA GLY A 1077 -5.90 -33.56 -25.96
C GLY A 1077 -7.33 -33.07 -25.82
N CYS A 1078 -7.81 -32.94 -24.59
CA CYS A 1078 -9.01 -32.20 -24.25
C CYS A 1078 -8.75 -31.29 -23.05
N THR A 1079 -9.56 -30.26 -22.92
CA THR A 1079 -9.46 -29.26 -21.87
C THR A 1079 -10.82 -29.16 -21.19
N THR A 1080 -10.83 -29.16 -19.86
CA THR A 1080 -12.05 -28.96 -19.07
C THR A 1080 -11.83 -27.86 -18.03
N PHE A 1081 -12.91 -27.14 -17.72
CA PHE A 1081 -12.90 -25.96 -16.87
C PHE A 1081 -13.83 -26.15 -15.67
N PHE A 1082 -13.36 -25.73 -14.49
CA PHE A 1082 -14.10 -25.80 -13.24
C PHE A 1082 -14.06 -24.44 -12.55
N SER A 1083 -15.20 -23.90 -12.11
CA SER A 1083 -15.23 -22.71 -11.25
C SER A 1083 -15.18 -23.08 -9.77
N TYR A 1084 -14.67 -22.15 -8.95
CA TYR A 1084 -14.60 -22.26 -7.50
C TYR A 1084 -15.06 -20.96 -6.82
N SER A 1085 -15.48 -21.03 -5.54
CA SER A 1085 -16.09 -19.90 -4.84
C SER A 1085 -15.10 -18.81 -4.43
N ASP A 1086 -13.96 -19.20 -3.85
CA ASP A 1086 -13.01 -18.29 -3.20
C ASP A 1086 -11.56 -18.83 -3.21
N ASN A 1087 -10.59 -17.95 -2.94
CA ASN A 1087 -9.17 -18.29 -2.97
C ASN A 1087 -8.74 -19.24 -1.84
N ALA A 1088 -9.50 -19.32 -0.73
CA ALA A 1088 -9.22 -20.28 0.34
C ALA A 1088 -9.55 -21.72 -0.11
N HIS A 1089 -10.66 -21.90 -0.83
CA HIS A 1089 -10.99 -23.16 -1.50
C HIS A 1089 -9.93 -23.55 -2.54
N LEU A 1090 -9.44 -22.60 -3.35
CA LEU A 1090 -8.35 -22.87 -4.31
C LEU A 1090 -7.09 -23.42 -3.63
N ALA A 1091 -6.66 -22.79 -2.53
CA ALA A 1091 -5.50 -23.23 -1.77
C ALA A 1091 -5.68 -24.66 -1.22
N LYS A 1092 -6.88 -24.99 -0.73
CA LYS A 1092 -7.23 -26.34 -0.29
C LYS A 1092 -7.15 -27.35 -1.44
N ILE A 1093 -7.73 -27.04 -2.60
CA ILE A 1093 -7.73 -27.92 -3.78
C ILE A 1093 -6.30 -28.24 -4.20
N PHE A 1094 -5.44 -27.23 -4.36
CA PHE A 1094 -4.04 -27.46 -4.74
C PHE A 1094 -3.22 -28.14 -3.65
N SER A 1095 -3.54 -27.92 -2.37
CA SER A 1095 -2.98 -28.71 -1.28
C SER A 1095 -3.36 -30.19 -1.39
N ASP A 1096 -4.61 -30.49 -1.71
CA ASP A 1096 -5.10 -31.87 -1.91
C ASP A 1096 -4.49 -32.54 -3.14
N LEU A 1097 -4.32 -31.80 -4.24
CA LEU A 1097 -3.61 -32.26 -5.44
C LEU A 1097 -2.12 -32.53 -5.14
N ARG A 1098 -1.46 -31.65 -4.38
CA ARG A 1098 -0.07 -31.85 -3.93
C ARG A 1098 0.07 -33.06 -3.03
N ARG A 1099 -0.82 -33.24 -2.04
CA ARG A 1099 -0.83 -34.42 -1.16
C ARG A 1099 -1.05 -35.71 -1.95
N ALA A 1100 -1.91 -35.67 -2.96
CA ALA A 1100 -2.11 -36.80 -3.86
C ALA A 1100 -0.85 -37.17 -4.65
N GLY A 1101 -0.05 -36.19 -5.07
CA GLY A 1101 1.25 -36.44 -5.71
C GLY A 1101 2.36 -36.84 -4.73
N ALA A 1102 2.36 -36.29 -3.51
CA ALA A 1102 3.39 -36.49 -2.49
C ALA A 1102 3.27 -37.82 -1.72
N LEU A 1103 2.11 -38.48 -1.74
CA LEU A 1103 1.94 -39.85 -1.24
C LEU A 1103 2.72 -40.90 -2.07
N GLY A 1104 3.43 -40.50 -3.14
CA GLY A 1104 4.23 -41.36 -3.99
C GLY A 1104 5.69 -41.53 -3.55
N ARG A 1105 5.95 -42.23 -2.44
CA ARG A 1105 7.09 -43.17 -2.40
C ARG A 1105 6.51 -44.52 -2.85
N SER A 1106 6.80 -44.92 -4.09
CA SER A 1106 6.20 -46.04 -4.85
C SER A 1106 4.82 -45.73 -5.43
N THR A 1107 4.70 -46.00 -6.74
CA THR A 1107 3.49 -46.11 -7.58
C THR A 1107 2.15 -46.00 -6.83
N ALA A 1108 1.72 -44.78 -6.52
CA ALA A 1108 0.43 -44.55 -5.89
C ALA A 1108 -0.65 -44.56 -6.97
N SER A 1109 -1.50 -45.59 -6.99
CA SER A 1109 -2.77 -45.55 -7.69
C SER A 1109 -3.73 -44.65 -6.90
N ARG A 1110 -4.29 -43.62 -7.53
CA ARG A 1110 -5.41 -42.86 -6.97
C ARG A 1110 -6.64 -43.20 -7.80
N GLY A 1111 -7.49 -44.06 -7.24
CA GLY A 1111 -8.53 -44.74 -8.01
C GLY A 1111 -7.89 -45.66 -9.07
N GLU A 1112 -8.31 -45.52 -10.32
CA GLU A 1112 -7.88 -46.39 -11.42
C GLU A 1112 -6.58 -45.92 -12.10
N LEU A 1113 -6.16 -44.67 -11.87
CA LEU A 1113 -5.02 -44.06 -12.55
C LEU A 1113 -3.69 -44.30 -11.81
N LYS A 1114 -2.69 -44.80 -12.55
CA LYS A 1114 -1.31 -45.01 -12.07
C LYS A 1114 -0.42 -43.84 -12.48
N VAL A 1115 -0.11 -42.95 -11.53
CA VAL A 1115 0.81 -41.83 -11.76
C VAL A 1115 2.25 -42.35 -11.80
N ARG A 1116 2.92 -42.11 -12.93
CA ARG A 1116 4.36 -42.37 -13.09
C ARG A 1116 5.20 -41.23 -12.54
N HIS A 1117 4.75 -40.00 -12.77
CA HIS A 1117 5.53 -38.79 -12.49
C HIS A 1117 4.63 -37.58 -12.24
N MET A 1118 5.03 -36.71 -11.32
CA MET A 1118 4.34 -35.45 -11.00
C MET A 1118 5.35 -34.30 -10.94
N ARG A 1119 5.04 -33.21 -11.64
CA ARG A 1119 5.76 -31.93 -11.59
C ARG A 1119 4.83 -30.86 -11.05
N ASP A 1120 5.19 -30.23 -9.95
CA ASP A 1120 4.55 -29.01 -9.46
C ASP A 1120 5.44 -27.82 -9.82
N LEU A 1121 5.11 -27.18 -10.94
CA LEU A 1121 5.86 -26.03 -11.44
C LEU A 1121 5.78 -24.83 -10.48
N SER A 1122 4.75 -24.80 -9.64
CA SER A 1122 4.54 -23.75 -8.64
C SER A 1122 5.43 -23.88 -7.40
N THR A 1123 5.93 -25.08 -7.10
CA THR A 1123 6.86 -25.31 -5.99
C THR A 1123 8.26 -25.71 -6.46
N GLY A 1124 8.42 -26.00 -7.76
CA GLY A 1124 9.64 -26.58 -8.33
C GLY A 1124 9.78 -28.09 -8.03
N TYR A 1125 8.78 -28.72 -7.38
CA TYR A 1125 8.84 -30.13 -7.06
C TYR A 1125 8.70 -31.00 -8.31
N ASN A 1126 9.59 -31.99 -8.44
CA ASN A 1126 9.60 -32.94 -9.54
C ASN A 1126 9.85 -34.36 -8.99
N SER A 1127 8.88 -35.26 -9.15
CA SER A 1127 8.99 -36.62 -8.62
C SER A 1127 9.89 -37.55 -9.46
N GLY A 1128 10.24 -37.19 -10.70
CA GLY A 1128 11.13 -37.98 -11.56
C GLY A 1128 12.61 -37.67 -11.40
N GLU A 1129 12.95 -36.64 -10.64
CA GLU A 1129 14.33 -36.29 -10.28
C GLU A 1129 14.48 -36.27 -8.75
N PRO A 1130 14.44 -37.42 -8.07
CA PRO A 1130 14.59 -37.49 -6.62
C PRO A 1130 16.00 -37.03 -6.23
N GLY A 1131 16.13 -35.82 -5.67
CA GLY A 1131 17.42 -35.30 -5.18
C GLY A 1131 17.76 -33.87 -5.60
N MET A 1132 17.08 -33.29 -6.60
CA MET A 1132 17.18 -31.84 -6.85
C MET A 1132 16.41 -31.07 -5.76
N LYS A 1133 17.06 -30.87 -4.62
CA LYS A 1133 16.60 -29.95 -3.57
C LYS A 1133 16.67 -28.51 -4.14
N ASN A 1134 15.51 -27.88 -4.31
CA ASN A 1134 15.32 -26.46 -4.64
C ASN A 1134 15.51 -26.06 -6.12
N ALA A 1135 14.85 -26.75 -7.07
CA ALA A 1135 14.59 -26.10 -8.35
C ALA A 1135 13.74 -24.84 -8.09
N THR A 1136 14.22 -23.67 -8.52
CA THR A 1136 13.47 -22.41 -8.38
C THR A 1136 12.06 -22.62 -8.91
N PRO A 1137 10.99 -22.24 -8.18
CA PRO A 1137 9.64 -22.32 -8.69
C PRO A 1137 9.58 -21.73 -10.09
N TRP A 1138 9.16 -22.55 -11.04
CA TRP A 1138 8.99 -22.16 -12.43
C TRP A 1138 7.82 -21.16 -12.48
N SER A 1139 6.69 -21.45 -11.82
CA SER A 1139 5.53 -20.56 -11.72
C SER A 1139 5.25 -20.13 -10.27
N PRO A 1140 6.01 -19.19 -9.68
CA PRO A 1140 5.85 -18.82 -8.27
C PRO A 1140 4.50 -18.18 -7.95
N ILE A 1141 3.77 -17.70 -8.97
CA ILE A 1141 2.53 -16.94 -8.82
C ILE A 1141 1.30 -17.83 -9.04
N TYR A 1142 1.38 -18.80 -9.96
CA TYR A 1142 0.23 -19.63 -10.36
C TYR A 1142 0.44 -21.09 -10.02
N ASN A 1143 -0.57 -21.70 -9.38
CA ASN A 1143 -0.58 -23.14 -9.18
C ASN A 1143 -0.68 -23.88 -10.54
N VAL A 1144 0.33 -24.69 -10.87
CA VAL A 1144 0.38 -25.54 -12.06
C VAL A 1144 1.02 -26.88 -11.71
N ILE A 1145 0.24 -27.96 -11.83
CA ILE A 1145 0.68 -29.32 -11.57
C ILE A 1145 0.45 -30.18 -12.81
N THR A 1146 1.51 -30.81 -13.29
CA THR A 1146 1.46 -31.76 -14.39
C THR A 1146 1.70 -33.17 -13.87
N TYR A 1147 0.83 -34.11 -14.25
CA TYR A 1147 0.95 -35.53 -13.98
C TYR A 1147 1.20 -36.27 -15.30
N THR A 1148 2.10 -37.25 -15.25
CA THR A 1148 2.30 -38.24 -16.33
C THR A 1148 1.94 -39.60 -15.78
N LEU A 1149 1.07 -40.30 -16.50
CA LEU A 1149 0.61 -41.64 -16.17
C LEU A 1149 1.56 -42.71 -16.72
N SER A 1150 1.42 -43.95 -16.24
CA SER A 1150 2.27 -45.07 -16.66
C SER A 1150 2.18 -45.42 -18.15
N ASP A 1151 1.04 -45.11 -18.79
CA ASP A 1151 0.82 -45.31 -20.22
C ASP A 1151 1.40 -44.17 -21.10
N GLY A 1152 1.97 -43.14 -20.48
CA GLY A 1152 2.53 -41.96 -21.16
C GLY A 1152 1.54 -40.80 -21.31
N SER A 1153 0.25 -41.02 -21.05
CA SER A 1153 -0.77 -39.97 -21.03
C SER A 1153 -0.42 -38.91 -19.97
N THR A 1154 -0.76 -37.65 -20.23
CA THR A 1154 -0.47 -36.54 -19.31
C THR A 1154 -1.72 -35.76 -18.99
N PHE A 1155 -1.77 -35.17 -17.80
CA PHE A 1155 -2.76 -34.13 -17.52
C PHE A 1155 -2.16 -33.04 -16.65
N THR A 1156 -2.50 -31.79 -16.97
CA THR A 1156 -2.03 -30.59 -16.27
C THR A 1156 -3.23 -29.87 -15.66
N ILE A 1157 -3.21 -29.72 -14.34
CA ILE A 1157 -4.21 -28.95 -13.59
C ILE A 1157 -3.57 -27.62 -13.21
N ARG A 1158 -4.18 -26.52 -13.65
CA ARG A 1158 -3.71 -25.16 -13.38
C ARG A 1158 -4.82 -24.24 -12.91
N GLN A 1159 -4.45 -23.25 -12.10
CA GLN A 1159 -5.36 -22.15 -11.81
C GLN A 1159 -5.52 -21.24 -13.04
N GLY A 1160 -6.68 -20.61 -13.16
CA GLY A 1160 -6.95 -19.54 -14.11
C GLY A 1160 -6.15 -18.28 -13.77
N GLY A 1161 -6.00 -17.40 -14.76
CA GLY A 1161 -5.28 -16.13 -14.59
C GLY A 1161 -6.12 -15.08 -13.87
N THR A 1162 -7.28 -14.77 -14.45
CA THR A 1162 -8.16 -13.66 -14.03
C THR A 1162 -9.50 -14.14 -13.50
N GLU A 1163 -10.12 -15.12 -14.15
CA GLU A 1163 -11.35 -15.74 -13.66
C GLU A 1163 -11.05 -16.84 -12.62
N LYS A 1164 -11.97 -17.01 -11.65
CA LYS A 1164 -11.93 -18.07 -10.63
C LYS A 1164 -12.21 -19.46 -11.23
N ARG A 1165 -11.34 -19.91 -12.14
CA ARG A 1165 -11.40 -21.20 -12.82
C ARG A 1165 -10.17 -22.06 -12.53
N ILE A 1166 -10.33 -23.37 -12.61
CA ILE A 1166 -9.27 -24.36 -12.73
C ILE A 1166 -9.39 -24.93 -14.14
N LYS A 1167 -8.29 -24.89 -14.90
CA LYS A 1167 -8.18 -25.53 -16.21
C LYS A 1167 -7.45 -26.86 -16.05
N CYS A 1168 -8.05 -27.92 -16.57
CA CYS A 1168 -7.44 -29.25 -16.61
C CYS A 1168 -7.28 -29.67 -18.08
N ASN A 1169 -6.03 -29.68 -18.56
CA ASN A 1169 -5.67 -30.18 -19.87
C ASN A 1169 -5.30 -31.66 -19.72
N ILE A 1170 -5.90 -32.55 -20.51
CA ILE A 1170 -5.67 -33.99 -20.49
C ILE A 1170 -5.23 -34.39 -21.90
N GLU A 1171 -4.19 -35.20 -22.02
CA GLU A 1171 -3.62 -35.65 -23.28
C GLU A 1171 -3.36 -37.15 -23.19
N ILE A 1172 -3.83 -37.90 -24.19
CA ILE A 1172 -3.37 -39.26 -24.43
C ILE A 1172 -2.28 -39.23 -25.51
N VAL A 1173 -1.25 -40.04 -25.30
CA VAL A 1173 -0.14 -40.19 -26.25
C VAL A 1173 -0.11 -41.62 -26.73
N LEU A 1174 -0.38 -41.82 -28.02
CA LEU A 1174 -0.35 -43.12 -28.66
C LEU A 1174 0.77 -43.16 -29.70
N PRO A 1175 1.54 -44.26 -29.80
CA PRO A 1175 2.55 -44.39 -30.83
C PRO A 1175 1.88 -44.59 -32.21
N PRO A 1176 2.61 -44.38 -33.33
CA PRO A 1176 2.08 -44.49 -34.69
C PRO A 1176 1.23 -45.74 -34.96
N GLU A 1177 1.64 -46.91 -34.43
CA GLU A 1177 0.98 -48.20 -34.70
C GLU A 1177 -0.43 -48.27 -34.10
N LYS A 1178 -0.69 -47.53 -33.02
CA LYS A 1178 -1.98 -47.44 -32.32
C LYS A 1178 -2.81 -46.22 -32.73
N SER A 1179 -2.24 -45.36 -33.57
CA SER A 1179 -2.83 -44.06 -33.92
C SER A 1179 -3.75 -44.10 -35.15
N LYS A 1180 -3.88 -45.29 -35.78
CA LYS A 1180 -4.72 -45.48 -36.98
C LYS A 1180 -6.23 -45.41 -36.70
N ASP A 1181 -6.68 -45.78 -35.49
CA ASP A 1181 -8.08 -45.65 -35.08
C ASP A 1181 -8.23 -44.44 -34.15
N VAL A 1182 -8.41 -43.26 -34.75
CA VAL A 1182 -8.60 -42.00 -34.02
C VAL A 1182 -9.88 -42.03 -33.17
N GLN A 1183 -10.91 -42.79 -33.57
CA GLN A 1183 -12.16 -42.90 -32.80
C GLN A 1183 -11.97 -43.73 -31.52
N ALA A 1184 -11.20 -44.82 -31.58
CA ALA A 1184 -10.81 -45.56 -30.37
C ALA A 1184 -9.97 -44.70 -29.43
N ALA A 1185 -9.04 -43.92 -29.99
CA ALA A 1185 -8.22 -43.00 -29.21
C ALA A 1185 -9.09 -41.91 -28.54
N ARG A 1186 -10.06 -41.31 -29.24
CA ARG A 1186 -11.02 -40.35 -28.65
C ARG A 1186 -11.84 -40.97 -27.50
N ARG A 1187 -12.27 -42.24 -27.62
CA ARG A 1187 -12.94 -42.96 -26.51
C ARG A 1187 -12.01 -43.14 -25.31
N GLN A 1188 -10.73 -43.44 -25.53
CA GLN A 1188 -9.74 -43.55 -24.46
C GLN A 1188 -9.53 -42.20 -23.75
N LEU A 1189 -9.51 -41.09 -24.49
CA LEU A 1189 -9.41 -39.74 -23.95
C LEU A 1189 -10.60 -39.38 -23.06
N GLU A 1190 -11.83 -39.65 -23.49
CA GLU A 1190 -13.03 -39.39 -22.68
C GLU A 1190 -13.07 -40.25 -21.40
N ASN A 1191 -12.66 -41.52 -21.49
CA ASN A 1191 -12.53 -42.38 -20.31
C ASN A 1191 -11.47 -41.83 -19.33
N LEU A 1192 -10.31 -41.40 -19.84
CA LEU A 1192 -9.26 -40.80 -19.01
C LEU A 1192 -9.75 -39.50 -18.35
N LYS A 1193 -10.45 -38.65 -19.09
CA LYS A 1193 -11.05 -37.41 -18.57
C LYS A 1193 -12.02 -37.70 -17.43
N ALA A 1194 -12.93 -38.66 -17.59
CA ALA A 1194 -13.85 -39.06 -16.53
C ALA A 1194 -13.11 -39.51 -15.26
N LEU A 1195 -12.03 -40.29 -15.41
CA LEU A 1195 -11.19 -40.74 -14.29
C LEU A 1195 -10.42 -39.60 -13.63
N VAL A 1196 -9.81 -38.69 -14.39
CA VAL A 1196 -9.09 -37.52 -13.84
C VAL A 1196 -10.05 -36.63 -13.03
N ILE A 1197 -11.25 -36.37 -13.57
CA ILE A 1197 -12.26 -35.56 -12.88
C ILE A 1197 -12.71 -36.24 -11.58
N LYS A 1198 -13.02 -37.54 -11.63
CA LYS A 1198 -13.47 -38.33 -10.48
C LYS A 1198 -12.40 -38.48 -9.40
N ASP A 1199 -11.17 -38.84 -9.77
CA ASP A 1199 -10.15 -39.30 -8.83
C ASP A 1199 -9.23 -38.16 -8.35
N PHE A 1200 -9.00 -37.14 -9.18
CA PHE A 1200 -8.12 -36.01 -8.85
C PHE A 1200 -8.89 -34.74 -8.47
N LEU A 1201 -9.78 -34.26 -9.35
CA LEU A 1201 -10.47 -32.99 -9.13
C LEU A 1201 -11.62 -33.10 -8.13
N LYS A 1202 -12.29 -34.26 -8.05
CA LYS A 1202 -13.32 -34.58 -7.06
C LYS A 1202 -14.36 -33.45 -6.88
N PRO A 1203 -15.09 -33.07 -7.94
CA PRO A 1203 -15.84 -31.83 -7.98
C PRO A 1203 -16.83 -31.67 -6.81
N ASP A 1204 -17.52 -32.74 -6.40
CA ASP A 1204 -18.46 -32.68 -5.26
C ASP A 1204 -17.75 -32.42 -3.92
N GLN A 1205 -16.61 -33.08 -3.66
CA GLN A 1205 -15.82 -32.89 -2.43
C GLN A 1205 -15.16 -31.50 -2.38
N ASN A 1206 -14.74 -31.00 -3.55
CA ASN A 1206 -14.05 -29.73 -3.69
C ASN A 1206 -14.97 -28.55 -4.04
N ARG A 1207 -16.28 -28.78 -4.12
CA ARG A 1207 -17.30 -27.77 -4.49
C ARG A 1207 -16.98 -27.07 -5.81
N LEU A 1208 -16.47 -27.82 -6.77
CA LEU A 1208 -16.17 -27.33 -8.12
C LEU A 1208 -17.40 -27.46 -9.00
N VAL A 1209 -17.78 -26.37 -9.68
CA VAL A 1209 -18.83 -26.40 -10.71
C VAL A 1209 -18.15 -26.53 -12.06
N MET A 1210 -18.43 -27.60 -12.79
CA MET A 1210 -17.94 -27.75 -14.16
C MET A 1210 -18.61 -26.69 -15.02
N THR A 1211 -17.82 -25.78 -15.59
CA THR A 1211 -18.36 -24.64 -16.38
C THR A 1211 -18.54 -25.00 -17.85
N ASN A 1212 -17.85 -26.04 -18.33
CA ASN A 1212 -18.01 -26.56 -19.68
C ASN A 1212 -18.14 -28.09 -19.69
N VAL A 1213 -19.25 -28.57 -20.26
CA VAL A 1213 -19.46 -29.95 -20.69
C VAL A 1213 -19.44 -29.92 -22.22
N LYS A 1214 -18.37 -30.44 -22.81
CA LYS A 1214 -18.36 -31.18 -24.07
C LYS A 1214 -16.97 -31.76 -24.24
#